data_AF-A0ABD7YSM9-F1
#
_entry.id   AF-A0ABD7YSM9-F1
#
_cell.length_a   1.000
_cell.length_b   1.000
_cell.length_c   1.000
_cell.angle_alpha   90.00
_cell.angle_beta   90.00
_cell.angle_gamma   90.00
#
_symmetry.space_group_name_H-M   'P 1'
#
loop_
_entity.id
_entity.type
_entity.pdbx_description
1 polymer ?
#
loop_
_entity_poly.entity_id
_entity_poly.type
_entity_poly.pdbx_seq_one_letter_code
_entity_poly.pdbx_strand_id
1 'polypeptide(L)'
;MAQTLKYVIGKDYRPLTVLEAKGGNTFSPDYDKENWVQARQYEDSLRQVFVEITNEDGSAYDLTGANVLFEGILPDNEHKILDNSHVVFYEDPTTGKFRFDMPAQAFSVAGQYKQAFFRVVKDYRNIATLEFKFEVLADMVVTGMVARDYISPLDDLFNTIKETETKNIAELKKIVDDKINEITDLMTTLNQTNTVTLGELNNAKTALSALEEKIRQDGLFTQGEAEAFKQEILNEFETFKNSINETFDDFLNKISSKISGGSVNSLVKDYNVKGAVGKLKDFASEISQDSGFKILFVTDQHYRVSEYTTDPVQGTNYAKAFPLSLSMTNNLAILDDVVDAAVFNGDNVDGAISLNQAYPSDMIAKIIKDNPHETPNVKYAKSINRTLINAARDALPSTDVYINLGNHDDNSIAQKYDGYILDKEDLLDVYEFDSNNFGEERYDFSCYKDYPKAKVRIGIIGAYDNPEIYDGDNSGGGRGNVKYRRGYHSVITQGTLNFVKKALETCPDEYTMLWFSHLPLKGYFNGATETVSDADSLPIRVNHELLTGMFSAYVNRRAFSGTGTNQDYPASVSVDFTKSKGNIAGLVFGHEHKDKDMQNINGVPGIVRQCFLAASRADGDKFDTIEQYSFDVIELDTNSKQVIFKRFGDGGDTSYGY
;
A
#
# COMPACT_ATOMS: atom_id res chain seq x y z
N MET A 1 -21.04 82.58 -39.29
CA MET A 1 -21.26 81.86 -40.55
C MET A 1 -19.94 81.25 -40.94
N ALA A 2 -19.87 79.92 -41.12
CA ALA A 2 -18.65 79.29 -41.59
C ALA A 2 -18.50 79.56 -43.10
N GLN A 3 -17.28 79.84 -43.55
CA GLN A 3 -17.03 80.13 -44.95
C GLN A 3 -17.00 78.83 -45.76
N THR A 4 -17.66 78.83 -46.92
CA THR A 4 -17.50 77.78 -47.94
C THR A 4 -16.71 78.34 -49.11
N LEU A 5 -15.56 77.75 -49.41
CA LEU A 5 -14.74 78.03 -50.58
C LEU A 5 -15.14 77.08 -51.70
N LYS A 6 -15.34 77.60 -52.90
CA LYS A 6 -15.82 76.83 -54.05
C LYS A 6 -14.83 76.92 -55.20
N TYR A 7 -14.50 75.77 -55.77
CA TYR A 7 -13.54 75.65 -56.86
C TYR A 7 -14.09 74.77 -57.98
N VAL A 8 -13.81 75.17 -59.22
CA VAL A 8 -14.11 74.42 -60.44
C VAL A 8 -12.79 74.14 -61.16
N ILE A 9 -12.28 72.92 -61.01
CA ILE A 9 -11.00 72.50 -61.61
C ILE A 9 -11.10 72.62 -63.13
N GLY A 10 -10.12 73.29 -63.74
CA GLY A 10 -10.04 73.51 -65.18
C GLY A 10 -10.75 74.78 -65.69
N LYS A 11 -11.71 75.33 -64.94
CA LYS A 11 -12.41 76.58 -65.28
C LYS A 11 -11.93 77.78 -64.47
N ASP A 12 -11.53 77.57 -63.22
CA ASP A 12 -10.96 78.61 -62.39
C ASP A 12 -9.67 79.14 -63.03
N TYR A 13 -9.66 80.41 -63.43
CA TYR A 13 -8.57 81.03 -64.16
C TYR A 13 -8.19 82.39 -63.58
N ARG A 14 -6.90 82.56 -63.33
CA ARG A 14 -6.27 83.85 -63.03
C ARG A 14 -5.13 84.07 -64.02
N PRO A 15 -5.06 85.22 -64.72
CA PRO A 15 -3.96 85.49 -65.63
C PRO A 15 -2.64 85.64 -64.84
N LEU A 16 -1.57 85.03 -65.34
CA LEU A 16 -0.22 85.21 -64.80
C LEU A 16 0.18 86.68 -64.96
N THR A 17 0.48 87.36 -63.85
CA THR A 17 0.94 88.75 -63.92
C THR A 17 2.43 88.81 -64.28
N VAL A 18 2.87 89.89 -64.94
CA VAL A 18 4.29 90.07 -65.36
C VAL A 18 5.25 90.08 -64.15
N LEU A 19 4.76 90.42 -62.96
CA LEU A 19 5.51 90.40 -61.69
C LEU A 19 5.71 88.96 -61.17
N GLU A 20 4.71 88.09 -61.28
CA GLU A 20 4.81 86.67 -60.90
C GLU A 20 5.82 85.91 -61.79
N ALA A 21 5.91 86.26 -63.06
CA ALA A 21 6.83 85.64 -64.01
C ALA A 21 8.30 86.03 -63.82
N LYS A 22 8.59 87.10 -63.04
CA LYS A 22 9.93 87.68 -62.87
C LYS A 22 10.42 87.70 -61.42
N GLY A 23 10.16 86.64 -60.64
CA GLY A 23 10.92 86.30 -59.41
C GLY A 23 11.09 87.39 -58.34
N GLY A 24 10.34 88.50 -58.39
CA GLY A 24 10.37 89.55 -57.40
C GLY A 24 9.25 89.31 -56.40
N ASN A 25 9.61 89.05 -55.13
CA ASN A 25 8.73 88.72 -54.00
C ASN A 25 7.73 89.83 -53.59
N THR A 26 7.04 90.44 -54.54
CA THR A 26 5.84 91.26 -54.30
C THR A 26 4.69 90.66 -55.10
N PHE A 27 4.19 89.53 -54.59
CA PHE A 27 2.96 88.90 -55.05
C PHE A 27 1.78 89.54 -54.30
N SER A 28 0.82 90.07 -55.05
CA SER A 28 -0.48 90.52 -54.54
C SER A 28 -1.53 89.95 -55.48
N PRO A 29 -1.94 88.68 -55.28
CA PRO A 29 -2.90 88.04 -56.16
C PRO A 29 -4.21 88.82 -56.16
N ASP A 30 -4.79 88.99 -57.36
CA ASP A 30 -6.18 89.41 -57.49
C ASP A 30 -7.05 88.21 -57.10
N TYR A 31 -7.40 88.15 -55.82
CA TYR A 31 -8.19 87.06 -55.27
C TYR A 31 -9.60 87.08 -55.84
N ASP A 32 -10.16 85.88 -56.04
CA ASP A 32 -11.59 85.76 -56.23
C ASP A 32 -12.32 86.40 -55.03
N LYS A 33 -13.26 87.30 -55.33
CA LYS A 33 -14.03 88.02 -54.30
C LYS A 33 -15.00 87.09 -53.55
N GLU A 34 -15.29 85.90 -54.09
CA GLU A 34 -16.18 84.92 -53.49
C GLU A 34 -15.46 84.00 -52.47
N ASN A 35 -14.17 83.74 -52.68
CA ASN A 35 -13.34 82.86 -51.85
C ASN A 35 -12.44 83.66 -50.90
N TRP A 36 -12.89 83.86 -49.66
CA TRP A 36 -12.14 84.57 -48.62
C TRP A 36 -12.29 83.94 -47.23
N VAL A 37 -11.25 83.98 -46.40
CA VAL A 37 -11.24 83.57 -45.00
C VAL A 37 -10.68 84.72 -44.17
N GLN A 38 -11.33 85.02 -43.05
CA GLN A 38 -10.80 85.97 -42.07
C GLN A 38 -10.78 85.32 -40.68
N ALA A 39 -9.68 85.53 -39.97
CA ALA A 39 -9.47 85.04 -38.62
C ALA A 39 -8.78 86.10 -37.76
N ARG A 40 -8.62 85.84 -36.48
CA ARG A 40 -7.81 86.64 -35.55
C ARG A 40 -6.52 85.91 -35.20
N GLN A 41 -5.46 86.66 -34.90
CA GLN A 41 -4.23 86.07 -34.39
C GLN A 41 -4.50 85.20 -33.18
N TYR A 42 -3.75 84.10 -33.06
CA TYR A 42 -3.82 83.16 -31.94
C TYR A 42 -5.15 82.38 -31.80
N GLU A 43 -6.01 82.40 -32.81
CA GLU A 43 -7.06 81.38 -32.91
C GLU A 43 -6.41 79.98 -33.00
N ASP A 44 -7.13 78.95 -32.54
CA ASP A 44 -6.66 77.56 -32.59
C ASP A 44 -7.85 76.65 -32.90
N SER A 45 -7.75 75.89 -34.00
CA SER A 45 -8.58 74.73 -34.39
C SER A 45 -10.09 74.94 -34.55
N LEU A 46 -10.67 76.05 -34.08
CA LEU A 46 -12.09 76.39 -34.23
C LEU A 46 -12.40 77.16 -35.52
N ARG A 47 -11.36 77.63 -36.23
CA ARG A 47 -11.53 78.28 -37.52
C ARG A 47 -11.65 77.23 -38.63
N GLN A 48 -12.89 76.85 -38.89
CA GLN A 48 -13.21 75.82 -39.89
C GLN A 48 -13.50 76.47 -41.25
N VAL A 49 -12.90 75.91 -42.30
CA VAL A 49 -13.12 76.28 -43.69
C VAL A 49 -13.73 75.09 -44.41
N PHE A 50 -14.91 75.29 -45.00
CA PHE A 50 -15.53 74.26 -45.83
C PHE A 50 -15.10 74.46 -47.27
N VAL A 51 -14.73 73.40 -47.97
CA VAL A 51 -14.23 73.46 -49.34
C VAL A 51 -15.04 72.53 -50.22
N GLU A 52 -15.50 73.03 -51.36
CA GLU A 52 -16.20 72.27 -52.40
C GLU A 52 -15.40 72.36 -53.71
N ILE A 53 -15.03 71.20 -54.27
CA ILE A 53 -14.30 71.07 -55.53
C ILE A 53 -15.16 70.31 -56.53
N THR A 54 -15.32 70.88 -57.72
CA THR A 54 -16.08 70.30 -58.83
C THR A 54 -15.23 70.23 -60.11
N ASN A 55 -15.59 69.34 -61.03
CA ASN A 55 -15.03 69.27 -62.38
C ASN A 55 -15.68 70.36 -63.27
N GLU A 56 -15.11 70.59 -64.46
CA GLU A 56 -15.63 71.59 -65.43
C GLU A 56 -17.11 71.37 -65.80
N ASP A 57 -17.58 70.12 -65.80
CA ASP A 57 -18.97 69.74 -66.11
C ASP A 57 -19.94 69.94 -64.92
N GLY A 58 -19.43 70.42 -63.78
CA GLY A 58 -20.18 70.64 -62.55
C GLY A 58 -20.36 69.39 -61.67
N SER A 59 -19.84 68.23 -62.08
CA SER A 59 -19.82 67.03 -61.23
C SER A 59 -18.86 67.20 -60.05
N ALA A 60 -19.14 66.50 -58.94
CA ALA A 60 -18.27 66.48 -57.77
C ALA A 60 -16.89 65.87 -58.09
N TYR A 61 -15.83 66.45 -57.54
CA TYR A 61 -14.47 65.92 -57.68
C TYR A 61 -14.23 64.79 -56.67
N ASP A 62 -13.93 63.56 -57.09
CA ASP A 62 -13.75 62.42 -56.18
C ASP A 62 -12.46 62.53 -55.33
N LEU A 63 -12.64 62.69 -54.01
CA LEU A 63 -11.54 62.79 -53.03
C LEU A 63 -11.19 61.45 -52.37
N THR A 64 -11.77 60.33 -52.81
CA THR A 64 -11.47 59.01 -52.22
C THR A 64 -9.98 58.71 -52.29
N GLY A 65 -9.36 58.42 -51.14
CA GLY A 65 -7.92 58.12 -51.03
C GLY A 65 -6.99 59.31 -51.27
N ALA A 66 -7.52 60.54 -51.30
CA ALA A 66 -6.70 61.73 -51.43
C ALA A 66 -6.19 62.22 -50.07
N ASN A 67 -5.00 62.81 -50.08
CA ASN A 67 -4.51 63.70 -49.03
C ASN A 67 -4.73 65.14 -49.47
N VAL A 68 -5.28 65.98 -48.60
CA VAL A 68 -5.43 67.42 -48.86
C VAL A 68 -4.47 68.18 -47.97
N LEU A 69 -3.69 69.07 -48.57
CA LEU A 69 -2.77 69.96 -47.88
C LEU A 69 -3.29 71.38 -47.98
N PHE A 70 -3.34 72.07 -46.85
CA PHE A 70 -3.33 73.53 -46.85
C PHE A 70 -1.90 74.01 -47.05
N GLU A 71 -1.68 74.82 -48.07
CA GLU A 71 -0.39 75.46 -48.36
C GLU A 71 -0.54 76.97 -48.29
N GLY A 72 0.25 77.60 -47.43
CA GLY A 72 0.22 79.04 -47.23
C GLY A 72 1.56 79.66 -46.89
N ILE A 73 1.70 80.93 -47.25
CA ILE A 73 2.82 81.81 -46.84
C ILE A 73 2.24 82.89 -45.94
N LEU A 74 2.74 82.97 -44.71
CA LEU A 74 2.26 83.92 -43.71
C LEU A 74 2.45 85.37 -44.16
N PRO A 75 1.72 86.33 -43.55
CA PRO A 75 1.83 87.75 -43.89
C PRO A 75 3.24 88.35 -43.79
N ASP A 76 4.13 87.75 -42.99
CA ASP A 76 5.54 88.15 -42.84
C ASP A 76 6.43 87.80 -44.05
N ASN A 77 5.93 86.99 -44.99
CA ASN A 77 6.65 86.51 -46.17
C ASN A 77 7.88 85.65 -45.86
N GLU A 78 7.99 85.13 -44.64
CA GLU A 78 9.11 84.29 -44.20
C GLU A 78 8.64 82.86 -43.95
N HIS A 79 7.55 82.71 -43.20
CA HIS A 79 7.11 81.41 -42.69
C HIS A 79 6.03 80.78 -43.55
N LYS A 80 6.08 79.45 -43.64
CA LYS A 80 5.19 78.64 -44.47
C LYS A 80 4.37 77.67 -43.63
N ILE A 81 3.14 77.45 -44.05
CA ILE A 81 2.23 76.46 -43.49
C ILE A 81 2.00 75.40 -44.56
N LEU A 82 2.36 74.15 -44.26
CA LEU A 82 2.10 72.96 -45.05
C LEU A 82 1.41 71.96 -44.13
N ASP A 83 0.10 71.84 -44.24
CA ASP A 83 -0.69 71.09 -43.27
C ASP A 83 -1.67 70.11 -43.91
N ASN A 84 -1.53 68.82 -43.59
CA ASN A 84 -2.47 67.78 -43.98
C ASN A 84 -3.19 67.13 -42.80
N SER A 85 -2.81 67.42 -41.56
CA SER A 85 -3.33 66.71 -40.37
C SER A 85 -4.69 67.24 -39.94
N HIS A 86 -5.10 68.42 -40.41
CA HIS A 86 -6.35 69.06 -40.04
C HIS A 86 -7.44 69.08 -41.13
N VAL A 87 -7.23 68.34 -42.21
CA VAL A 87 -8.33 68.03 -43.13
C VAL A 87 -9.27 67.02 -42.48
N VAL A 88 -10.57 67.27 -42.59
CA VAL A 88 -11.64 66.36 -42.21
C VAL A 88 -12.53 66.13 -43.43
N PHE A 89 -12.40 64.95 -44.02
CA PHE A 89 -13.30 64.51 -45.09
C PHE A 89 -14.70 64.23 -44.52
N TYR A 90 -15.72 64.52 -45.32
CA TYR A 90 -17.08 64.07 -45.02
C TYR A 90 -17.18 62.55 -45.14
N GLU A 91 -18.25 61.97 -44.58
CA GLU A 91 -18.51 60.52 -44.64
C GLU A 91 -18.48 59.96 -46.07
N ASP A 92 -18.92 60.75 -47.05
CA ASP A 92 -18.80 60.43 -48.47
C ASP A 92 -17.75 61.33 -49.16
N PRO A 93 -16.52 60.83 -49.43
CA PRO A 93 -15.47 61.62 -50.08
C PRO A 93 -15.72 61.83 -51.59
N THR A 94 -16.72 61.14 -52.18
CA THR A 94 -17.07 61.33 -53.59
C THR A 94 -17.82 62.64 -53.86
N THR A 95 -18.28 63.33 -52.79
CA THR A 95 -19.00 64.60 -52.91
C THR A 95 -18.12 65.78 -53.29
N GLY A 96 -16.79 65.61 -53.32
CA GLY A 96 -15.84 66.70 -53.56
C GLY A 96 -15.82 67.76 -52.47
N LYS A 97 -16.19 67.38 -51.25
CA LYS A 97 -16.28 68.29 -50.11
C LYS A 97 -15.35 67.85 -48.99
N PHE A 98 -14.75 68.80 -48.32
CA PHE A 98 -14.05 68.57 -47.06
C PHE A 98 -14.15 69.80 -46.15
N ARG A 99 -13.96 69.58 -44.85
CA ARG A 99 -13.71 70.62 -43.86
C ARG A 99 -12.22 70.69 -43.60
N PHE A 100 -11.68 71.88 -43.43
CA PHE A 100 -10.31 72.09 -42.97
C PHE A 100 -10.35 72.92 -41.70
N ASP A 101 -9.83 72.37 -40.61
CA ASP A 101 -9.72 73.06 -39.33
C ASP A 101 -8.35 73.75 -39.30
N MET A 102 -8.30 75.07 -39.42
CA MET A 102 -7.02 75.74 -39.57
C MET A 102 -6.15 75.59 -38.30
N PRO A 103 -4.86 75.22 -38.45
CA PRO A 103 -3.96 75.02 -37.32
C PRO A 103 -3.63 76.36 -36.66
N ALA A 104 -3.31 76.36 -35.37
CA ALA A 104 -2.97 77.59 -34.63
C ALA A 104 -1.83 78.40 -35.28
N GLN A 105 -0.86 77.69 -35.87
CA GLN A 105 0.29 78.26 -36.57
C GLN A 105 -0.12 79.14 -37.76
N ALA A 106 -1.28 78.86 -38.38
CA ALA A 106 -1.85 79.69 -39.43
C ALA A 106 -2.28 81.08 -38.95
N PHE A 107 -2.33 81.32 -37.64
CA PHE A 107 -2.78 82.57 -37.04
C PHE A 107 -1.67 83.30 -36.27
N SER A 108 -0.41 82.93 -36.49
CA SER A 108 0.72 83.51 -35.73
C SER A 108 1.05 84.95 -36.12
N VAL A 109 0.79 85.37 -37.36
CA VAL A 109 1.12 86.71 -37.88
C VAL A 109 -0.13 87.42 -38.42
N ALA A 110 -0.38 88.64 -37.96
CA ALA A 110 -1.44 89.49 -38.48
C ALA A 110 -1.12 90.02 -39.87
N GLY A 111 -2.13 90.08 -40.73
CA GLY A 111 -2.07 90.63 -42.07
C GLY A 111 -2.68 89.69 -43.11
N GLN A 112 -2.53 90.09 -44.37
CA GLN A 112 -2.95 89.29 -45.52
C GLN A 112 -1.88 88.23 -45.82
N TYR A 113 -2.28 86.96 -45.88
CA TYR A 113 -1.44 85.87 -46.38
C TYR A 113 -0.91 86.21 -47.76
N LYS A 114 0.36 85.90 -48.03
CA LYS A 114 0.92 86.13 -49.38
C LYS A 114 0.33 85.15 -50.37
N GLN A 115 0.09 83.92 -49.94
CA GLN A 115 -0.51 82.87 -50.74
C GLN A 115 -1.23 81.89 -49.80
N ALA A 116 -2.40 81.39 -50.20
CA ALA A 116 -3.16 80.41 -49.45
C ALA A 116 -4.02 79.61 -50.44
N PHE A 117 -3.82 78.29 -50.51
CA PHE A 117 -4.56 77.39 -51.39
C PHE A 117 -4.57 75.97 -50.82
N PHE A 118 -5.38 75.10 -51.43
CA PHE A 118 -5.38 73.68 -51.10
C PHE A 118 -4.73 72.87 -52.23
N ARG A 119 -3.91 71.90 -51.87
CA ARG A 119 -3.39 70.89 -52.79
C ARG A 119 -4.02 69.55 -52.48
N VAL A 120 -4.60 68.91 -53.49
CA VAL A 120 -5.09 67.54 -53.40
C VAL A 120 -4.04 66.61 -54.00
N VAL A 121 -3.59 65.63 -53.24
CA VAL A 121 -2.60 64.62 -53.65
C VAL A 121 -3.27 63.26 -53.61
N LYS A 122 -3.27 62.54 -54.73
CA LYS A 122 -3.84 61.19 -54.86
C LYS A 122 -2.92 60.36 -55.76
N ASP A 123 -2.53 59.17 -55.31
CA ASP A 123 -1.65 58.25 -56.07
C ASP A 123 -0.38 58.91 -56.63
N TYR A 124 0.32 59.71 -55.81
CA TYR A 124 1.52 60.50 -56.17
C TYR A 124 1.31 61.57 -57.25
N ARG A 125 0.05 61.86 -57.62
CA ARG A 125 -0.35 62.95 -58.51
C ARG A 125 -0.96 64.05 -57.67
N ASN A 126 -0.89 65.30 -58.13
CA ASN A 126 -1.48 66.40 -57.40
C ASN A 126 -2.14 67.43 -58.31
N ILE A 127 -3.17 68.07 -57.77
CA ILE A 127 -3.81 69.27 -58.30
C ILE A 127 -3.87 70.32 -57.18
N ALA A 128 -3.92 71.61 -57.52
CA ALA A 128 -4.08 72.69 -56.56
C ALA A 128 -5.31 73.54 -56.93
N THR A 129 -5.99 74.07 -55.92
CA THR A 129 -7.00 75.11 -56.10
C THR A 129 -6.33 76.43 -56.48
N LEU A 130 -7.09 77.39 -56.99
CA LEU A 130 -6.63 78.78 -57.00
C LEU A 130 -6.46 79.32 -55.57
N GLU A 131 -5.70 80.40 -55.44
CA GLU A 131 -5.53 81.08 -54.16
C GLU A 131 -6.83 81.72 -53.66
N PHE A 132 -7.08 81.66 -52.35
CA PHE A 132 -8.16 82.40 -51.70
C PHE A 132 -7.61 83.52 -50.81
N LYS A 133 -8.43 84.56 -50.59
CA LYS A 133 -8.03 85.68 -49.73
C LYS A 133 -8.04 85.24 -48.27
N PHE A 134 -6.89 85.12 -47.62
CA PHE A 134 -6.81 84.81 -46.19
C PHE A 134 -6.21 85.97 -45.37
N GLU A 135 -7.01 86.58 -44.49
CA GLU A 135 -6.60 87.71 -43.64
C GLU A 135 -6.65 87.35 -42.16
N VAL A 136 -5.57 87.65 -41.43
CA VAL A 136 -5.48 87.49 -39.99
C VAL A 136 -5.49 88.87 -39.33
N LEU A 137 -6.51 89.15 -38.52
CA LEU A 137 -6.60 90.39 -37.76
C LEU A 137 -5.69 90.34 -36.54
N ALA A 138 -5.03 91.46 -36.23
CA ALA A 138 -4.22 91.57 -35.03
C ALA A 138 -5.06 91.33 -33.76
N ASP A 139 -4.49 90.58 -32.81
CA ASP A 139 -5.00 90.48 -31.46
C ASP A 139 -4.13 91.36 -30.54
N MET A 140 -4.78 92.24 -29.77
CA MET A 140 -4.10 93.15 -28.85
C MET A 140 -4.13 92.66 -27.39
N VAL A 141 -4.77 91.52 -27.12
CA VAL A 141 -5.02 90.97 -25.78
C VAL A 141 -4.17 89.74 -25.53
N VAL A 142 -4.18 88.78 -26.46
CA VAL A 142 -3.35 87.58 -26.38
C VAL A 142 -2.04 87.85 -27.10
N THR A 143 -0.91 87.38 -26.56
CA THR A 143 0.41 87.42 -27.21
C THR A 143 1.14 86.10 -26.95
N GLY A 144 2.11 85.73 -27.79
CA GLY A 144 3.10 84.70 -27.44
C GLY A 144 3.29 83.53 -28.40
N MET A 145 2.48 83.36 -29.45
CA MET A 145 2.82 82.40 -30.50
C MET A 145 3.90 82.99 -31.42
N VAL A 146 5.02 82.28 -31.54
CA VAL A 146 6.12 82.65 -32.43
C VAL A 146 5.87 82.03 -33.80
N ALA A 147 5.93 82.84 -34.85
CA ALA A 147 5.84 82.35 -36.22
C ALA A 147 7.00 81.40 -36.53
N ARG A 148 6.71 80.29 -37.19
CA ARG A 148 7.68 79.29 -37.63
C ARG A 148 7.10 78.53 -38.82
N ASP A 149 7.95 77.88 -39.59
CA ASP A 149 7.49 76.90 -40.58
C ASP A 149 6.73 75.78 -39.86
N TYR A 150 5.54 75.46 -40.37
CA TYR A 150 4.71 74.37 -39.86
C TYR A 150 4.52 73.34 -40.95
N ILE A 151 5.06 72.13 -40.74
CA ILE A 151 5.03 71.03 -41.69
C ILE A 151 4.52 69.79 -40.96
N SER A 152 3.20 69.61 -40.87
CA SER A 152 2.61 68.54 -40.05
C SER A 152 2.97 67.10 -40.49
N PRO A 153 3.18 66.78 -41.79
CA PRO A 153 3.66 65.45 -42.17
C PRO A 153 5.01 65.06 -41.55
N LEU A 154 5.87 66.05 -41.25
CA LEU A 154 7.19 65.80 -40.67
C LEU A 154 7.08 65.54 -39.16
N ASP A 155 6.19 66.24 -38.47
CA ASP A 155 5.91 66.02 -37.05
C ASP A 155 5.35 64.61 -36.82
N ASP A 156 4.43 64.15 -37.67
CA ASP A 156 3.87 62.79 -37.62
C ASP A 156 4.96 61.72 -37.84
N LEU A 157 5.88 61.96 -38.79
CA LEU A 157 7.02 61.07 -39.02
C LEU A 157 7.93 60.97 -37.79
N PHE A 158 8.28 62.12 -37.18
CA PHE A 158 9.13 62.13 -35.99
C PHE A 158 8.48 61.45 -34.79
N ASN A 159 7.17 61.65 -34.58
CA ASN A 159 6.43 60.99 -33.51
C ASN A 159 6.39 59.47 -33.72
N THR A 160 6.12 59.03 -34.94
CA THR A 160 6.12 57.60 -35.29
C THR A 160 7.48 56.95 -35.02
N ILE A 161 8.57 57.60 -35.43
CA ILE A 161 9.94 57.13 -35.16
C ILE A 161 10.19 57.06 -33.65
N LYS A 162 9.85 58.12 -32.91
CA LYS A 162 10.07 58.21 -31.46
C LYS A 162 9.33 57.11 -30.70
N GLU A 163 8.06 56.87 -31.03
CA GLU A 163 7.27 55.80 -30.40
C GLU A 163 7.84 54.42 -30.70
N THR A 164 8.22 54.18 -31.95
CA THR A 164 8.84 52.92 -32.38
C THR A 164 10.16 52.67 -31.66
N GLU A 165 11.05 53.65 -31.61
CA GLU A 165 12.33 53.55 -30.90
C GLU A 165 12.14 53.33 -29.39
N THR A 166 11.19 54.04 -28.77
CA THR A 166 10.88 53.86 -27.34
C THR A 166 10.42 52.44 -27.05
N LYS A 167 9.56 51.88 -27.90
CA LYS A 167 9.10 50.49 -27.79
C LYS A 167 10.24 49.49 -27.97
N ASN A 168 11.07 49.68 -29.01
CA ASN A 168 12.21 48.83 -29.28
C ASN A 168 13.21 48.80 -28.11
N ILE A 169 13.50 49.95 -27.50
CA ILE A 169 14.40 50.04 -26.33
C ILE A 169 13.82 49.27 -25.14
N ALA A 170 12.50 49.39 -24.88
CA ALA A 170 11.85 48.66 -23.80
C ALA A 170 11.90 47.14 -24.00
N GLU A 171 11.66 46.66 -25.23
CA GLU A 171 11.74 45.25 -25.58
C GLU A 171 13.17 44.71 -25.47
N LEU A 172 14.17 45.46 -25.99
CA LEU A 172 15.58 45.08 -25.86
C LEU A 172 16.03 45.01 -24.41
N LYS A 173 15.63 45.98 -23.59
CA LYS A 173 15.94 45.97 -22.14
C LYS A 173 15.37 44.73 -21.47
N LYS A 174 14.12 44.39 -21.76
CA LYS A 174 13.49 43.17 -21.23
C LYS A 174 14.26 41.91 -21.62
N ILE A 175 14.65 41.78 -22.89
CA ILE A 175 15.44 40.63 -23.37
C ILE A 175 16.79 40.54 -22.63
N VAL A 176 17.45 41.67 -22.42
CA VAL A 176 18.72 41.74 -21.69
C VAL A 176 18.53 41.34 -20.22
N ASP A 177 17.52 41.89 -19.54
CA ASP A 177 17.23 41.59 -18.13
C ASP A 177 16.90 40.10 -17.95
N ASP A 178 16.06 39.53 -18.83
CA ASP A 178 15.72 38.10 -18.82
C ASP A 178 16.97 37.22 -19.00
N LYS A 179 17.90 37.61 -19.89
CA LYS A 179 19.16 36.88 -20.11
C LYS A 179 20.15 37.02 -18.95
N ILE A 180 20.20 38.16 -18.28
CA ILE A 180 21.03 38.36 -17.07
C ILE A 180 20.55 37.42 -15.95
N ASN A 181 19.24 37.30 -15.77
CA ASN A 181 18.65 36.40 -14.79
C ASN A 181 19.01 34.93 -15.09
N GLU A 182 18.82 34.48 -16.34
CA GLU A 182 19.18 33.12 -16.78
C GLU A 182 20.67 32.80 -16.52
N ILE A 183 21.57 33.74 -16.85
CA ILE A 183 23.01 33.58 -16.61
C ILE A 183 23.31 33.50 -15.11
N THR A 184 22.65 34.30 -14.28
CA THR A 184 22.86 34.33 -12.83
C THR A 184 22.40 33.01 -12.18
N ASP A 185 21.29 32.45 -12.64
CA ASP A 185 20.78 31.15 -12.17
C ASP A 185 21.73 30.00 -12.57
N LEU A 186 22.25 30.03 -13.80
CA LEU A 186 23.25 29.07 -14.26
C LEU A 186 24.54 29.15 -13.43
N MET A 187 25.06 30.35 -13.17
CA MET A 187 26.24 30.55 -12.32
C MET A 187 26.01 30.06 -10.89
N THR A 188 24.83 30.31 -10.33
CA THR A 188 24.45 29.83 -8.99
C THR A 188 24.44 28.31 -8.93
N THR A 189 23.80 27.66 -9.92
CA THR A 189 23.73 26.19 -10.04
C THR A 189 25.12 25.58 -10.20
N LEU A 190 25.97 26.19 -11.03
CA LEU A 190 27.35 25.75 -11.25
C LEU A 190 28.18 25.82 -9.96
N ASN A 191 28.06 26.92 -9.20
CA ASN A 191 28.76 27.10 -7.94
C ASN A 191 28.31 26.09 -6.87
N GLN A 192 27.01 25.81 -6.79
CA GLN A 192 26.47 24.78 -5.89
C GLN A 192 26.99 23.39 -6.26
N THR A 193 26.96 23.04 -7.55
CA THR A 193 27.46 21.76 -8.06
C THR A 193 28.95 21.60 -7.73
N ASN A 194 29.77 22.62 -8.01
CA ASN A 194 31.20 22.60 -7.68
C ASN A 194 31.46 22.38 -6.18
N THR A 195 30.64 22.98 -5.31
CA THR A 195 30.76 22.82 -3.86
C THR A 195 30.44 21.39 -3.42
N VAL A 196 29.38 20.80 -3.97
CA VAL A 196 28.98 19.41 -3.70
C VAL A 196 30.07 18.45 -4.19
N THR A 197 30.52 18.59 -5.44
CA THR A 197 31.58 17.74 -6.02
C THR A 197 32.89 17.83 -5.21
N LEU A 198 33.25 19.02 -4.75
CA LEU A 198 34.43 19.18 -3.89
C LEU A 198 34.25 18.49 -2.53
N GLY A 199 33.04 18.53 -1.96
CA GLY A 199 32.69 17.79 -0.74
C GLY A 199 32.80 16.27 -0.92
N GLU A 200 32.23 15.75 -2.00
CA GLU A 200 32.31 14.32 -2.35
C GLU A 200 33.75 13.88 -2.58
N LEU A 201 34.56 14.67 -3.29
CA LEU A 201 35.97 14.38 -3.52
C LEU A 201 36.77 14.36 -2.21
N ASN A 202 36.51 15.31 -1.30
CA ASN A 202 37.14 15.32 0.02
C ASN A 202 36.73 14.12 0.86
N ASN A 203 35.46 13.71 0.83
CA ASN A 203 34.99 12.51 1.51
C ASN A 203 35.66 11.25 0.95
N ALA A 204 35.74 11.12 -0.38
CA ALA A 204 36.43 10.03 -1.03
C ALA A 204 37.93 10.00 -0.66
N LYS A 205 38.58 11.16 -0.62
CA LYS A 205 39.98 11.30 -0.17
C LYS A 205 40.15 10.82 1.27
N THR A 206 39.28 11.25 2.18
CA THR A 206 39.31 10.80 3.59
C THR A 206 39.09 9.30 3.71
N ALA A 207 38.11 8.74 2.99
CA ALA A 207 37.85 7.30 2.98
C ALA A 207 39.04 6.50 2.43
N LEU A 208 39.68 6.97 1.35
CA LEU A 208 40.87 6.37 0.78
C LEU A 208 42.06 6.44 1.74
N SER A 209 42.27 7.57 2.42
CA SER A 209 43.33 7.69 3.43
C SER A 209 43.09 6.76 4.62
N ALA A 210 41.84 6.64 5.09
CA ALA A 210 41.49 5.69 6.15
C ALA A 210 41.68 4.23 5.71
N LEU A 211 41.36 3.91 4.45
CA LEU A 211 41.62 2.59 3.87
C LEU A 211 43.13 2.32 3.79
N GLU A 212 43.93 3.28 3.31
CA GLU A 212 45.39 3.18 3.27
C GLU A 212 45.98 2.96 4.66
N GLU A 213 45.49 3.67 5.68
CA GLU A 213 45.92 3.48 7.07
C GLU A 213 45.59 2.07 7.58
N LYS A 214 44.37 1.57 7.31
CA LYS A 214 43.99 0.20 7.68
C LYS A 214 44.81 -0.87 6.95
N ILE A 215 45.21 -0.63 5.69
CA ILE A 215 46.13 -1.50 4.95
C ILE A 215 47.52 -1.48 5.61
N ARG A 216 48.03 -0.30 6.00
CA ARG A 216 49.37 -0.15 6.60
C ARG A 216 49.49 -0.70 8.03
N GLN A 217 48.39 -0.74 8.78
CA GLN A 217 48.34 -1.22 10.16
C GLN A 217 48.02 -2.72 10.28
N ASP A 218 48.01 -3.47 9.17
CA ASP A 218 47.49 -4.86 9.11
C ASP A 218 46.08 -4.99 9.73
N GLY A 219 45.29 -3.91 9.67
CA GLY A 219 43.92 -3.85 10.20
C GLY A 219 42.87 -4.35 9.21
N LEU A 220 43.29 -4.83 8.04
CA LEU A 220 42.44 -5.45 7.02
C LEU A 220 42.87 -6.89 6.83
N PHE A 221 41.92 -7.77 7.08
CA PHE A 221 42.07 -9.20 6.86
C PHE A 221 42.10 -9.49 5.36
N THR A 222 43.28 -9.74 4.82
CA THR A 222 43.50 -10.03 3.40
C THR A 222 42.94 -11.39 3.02
N GLN A 223 42.74 -11.65 1.72
CA GLN A 223 42.29 -12.96 1.24
C GLN A 223 43.28 -14.09 1.58
N GLY A 224 44.59 -13.79 1.61
CA GLY A 224 45.61 -14.75 2.03
C GLY A 224 45.52 -15.09 3.52
N GLU A 225 45.30 -14.08 4.37
CA GLU A 225 45.06 -14.26 5.80
C GLU A 225 43.72 -14.95 6.08
N ALA A 226 42.68 -14.65 5.29
CA ALA A 226 41.40 -15.33 5.35
C ALA A 226 41.50 -16.80 4.99
N GLU A 227 42.28 -17.15 3.96
CA GLU A 227 42.50 -18.55 3.63
C GLU A 227 43.36 -19.24 4.70
N ALA A 228 44.38 -18.57 5.25
CA ALA A 228 45.18 -19.10 6.35
C ALA A 228 44.35 -19.36 7.62
N PHE A 229 43.53 -18.39 8.04
CA PHE A 229 42.61 -18.51 9.17
C PHE A 229 41.50 -19.54 8.92
N LYS A 230 40.98 -19.62 7.69
CA LYS A 230 40.04 -20.68 7.30
C LYS A 230 40.70 -22.05 7.43
N GLN A 231 41.96 -22.21 7.02
CA GLN A 231 42.68 -23.47 7.22
C GLN A 231 42.93 -23.75 8.71
N GLU A 232 43.24 -22.73 9.52
CA GLU A 232 43.40 -22.87 10.97
C GLU A 232 42.09 -23.27 11.66
N ILE A 233 40.97 -22.61 11.32
CA ILE A 233 39.62 -22.99 11.76
C ILE A 233 39.27 -24.39 11.29
N LEU A 234 39.54 -24.75 10.03
CA LEU A 234 39.23 -26.10 9.52
C LEU A 234 40.05 -27.16 10.27
N ASN A 235 41.31 -26.88 10.59
CA ASN A 235 42.15 -27.77 11.38
C ASN A 235 41.69 -27.87 12.84
N GLU A 236 41.32 -26.74 13.47
CA GLU A 236 40.73 -26.75 14.81
C GLU A 236 39.37 -27.45 14.82
N PHE A 237 38.55 -27.26 13.79
CA PHE A 237 37.26 -27.90 13.63
C PHE A 237 37.41 -29.40 13.40
N GLU A 238 38.37 -29.85 12.58
CA GLU A 238 38.67 -31.28 12.44
C GLU A 238 39.25 -31.84 13.74
N THR A 239 40.08 -31.09 14.48
CA THR A 239 40.57 -31.50 15.80
C THR A 239 39.44 -31.61 16.82
N PHE A 240 38.55 -30.63 16.84
CA PHE A 240 37.36 -30.59 17.71
C PHE A 240 36.36 -31.68 17.33
N LYS A 241 36.12 -31.90 16.03
CA LYS A 241 35.31 -32.99 15.50
C LYS A 241 35.89 -34.34 15.84
N ASN A 242 37.21 -34.51 15.76
CA ASN A 242 37.88 -35.74 16.21
C ASN A 242 37.76 -35.91 17.72
N SER A 243 37.90 -34.85 18.51
CA SER A 243 37.70 -34.89 19.96
C SER A 243 36.25 -35.17 20.34
N ILE A 244 35.27 -34.61 19.62
CA ILE A 244 33.85 -34.92 19.74
C ILE A 244 33.63 -36.37 19.36
N ASN A 245 34.17 -36.86 18.24
CA ASN A 245 33.99 -38.23 17.81
C ASN A 245 34.61 -39.20 18.81
N GLU A 246 35.79 -38.92 19.35
CA GLU A 246 36.40 -39.73 20.42
C GLU A 246 35.56 -39.68 21.71
N THR A 247 35.05 -38.52 22.09
CA THR A 247 34.18 -38.35 23.27
C THR A 247 32.81 -38.99 23.06
N PHE A 248 32.29 -38.93 21.84
CA PHE A 248 31.01 -39.48 21.42
C PHE A 248 31.12 -40.99 21.25
N ASP A 249 32.25 -41.50 20.76
CA ASP A 249 32.57 -42.94 20.69
C ASP A 249 32.81 -43.47 22.10
N ASP A 250 33.52 -42.76 22.97
CA ASP A 250 33.66 -43.11 24.39
C ASP A 250 32.30 -43.06 25.12
N PHE A 251 31.48 -42.06 24.82
CA PHE A 251 30.10 -41.95 25.30
C PHE A 251 29.21 -43.06 24.76
N LEU A 252 29.27 -43.37 23.46
CA LEU A 252 28.55 -44.47 22.81
C LEU A 252 29.06 -45.82 23.27
N ASN A 253 30.32 -45.96 23.64
CA ASN A 253 30.86 -47.19 24.23
C ASN A 253 30.46 -47.31 25.70
N LYS A 254 30.42 -46.21 26.46
CA LYS A 254 29.85 -46.16 27.82
C LYS A 254 28.34 -46.35 27.84
N ILE A 255 27.65 -45.86 26.81
CA ILE A 255 26.23 -46.06 26.58
C ILE A 255 26.00 -47.48 26.09
N SER A 256 26.71 -47.99 25.08
CA SER A 256 26.55 -49.35 24.58
C SER A 256 26.90 -50.39 25.63
N SER A 257 27.88 -50.12 26.52
CA SER A 257 28.14 -50.97 27.70
C SER A 257 27.09 -50.83 28.81
N LYS A 258 26.26 -49.77 28.81
CA LYS A 258 25.08 -49.61 29.67
C LYS A 258 23.75 -50.05 29.02
N ILE A 259 23.64 -49.99 27.70
CA ILE A 259 22.46 -50.26 26.86
C ILE A 259 22.49 -51.70 26.33
N SER A 260 23.63 -52.39 26.31
CA SER A 260 23.68 -53.85 26.11
C SER A 260 22.95 -54.66 27.18
N GLY A 261 22.27 -54.00 28.14
CA GLY A 261 21.22 -54.56 28.99
C GLY A 261 19.92 -53.75 29.08
N GLY A 262 19.68 -52.75 28.22
CA GLY A 262 18.55 -51.82 28.29
C GLY A 262 17.58 -51.94 27.12
N SER A 263 16.57 -52.81 27.28
CA SER A 263 15.38 -52.91 26.43
C SER A 263 14.57 -51.59 26.44
N VAL A 264 13.71 -51.39 25.44
CA VAL A 264 12.61 -50.38 25.36
C VAL A 264 11.82 -50.24 26.68
N ASN A 265 11.89 -51.24 27.57
CA ASN A 265 11.50 -51.20 28.98
C ASN A 265 12.12 -50.06 29.85
N SER A 266 13.02 -49.21 29.35
CA SER A 266 13.61 -48.11 30.13
C SER A 266 12.82 -46.79 30.12
N LEU A 267 11.92 -46.58 29.14
CA LEU A 267 11.05 -45.40 29.05
C LEU A 267 9.81 -45.53 29.94
N VAL A 268 9.23 -46.73 29.95
CA VAL A 268 7.99 -47.05 30.66
C VAL A 268 8.26 -47.26 32.14
N LYS A 269 7.67 -46.44 33.00
CA LYS A 269 7.77 -46.61 34.46
C LYS A 269 6.58 -46.01 35.20
N ASP A 270 6.36 -46.51 36.41
CA ASP A 270 5.48 -45.86 37.35
C ASP A 270 6.15 -44.55 37.81
N TYR A 271 5.60 -43.42 37.36
CA TYR A 271 6.08 -42.11 37.77
C TYR A 271 5.48 -41.72 39.12
N ASN A 272 4.43 -40.89 39.13
CA ASN A 272 3.75 -40.49 40.35
C ASN A 272 2.61 -41.45 40.74
N VAL A 273 2.04 -42.18 39.77
CA VAL A 273 0.97 -43.17 40.00
C VAL A 273 1.55 -44.58 40.04
N LYS A 274 1.63 -45.15 41.24
CA LYS A 274 2.14 -46.52 41.44
C LYS A 274 1.19 -47.57 40.82
N GLY A 275 1.76 -48.51 40.06
CA GLY A 275 1.02 -49.57 39.37
C GLY A 275 0.33 -49.12 38.07
N ALA A 276 0.52 -47.88 37.62
CA ALA A 276 -0.08 -47.38 36.39
C ALA A 276 0.37 -48.16 35.16
N VAL A 277 1.67 -48.50 35.07
CA VAL A 277 2.22 -49.30 33.97
C VAL A 277 1.60 -50.68 33.91
N GLY A 278 1.40 -51.33 35.06
CA GLY A 278 0.75 -52.64 35.14
C GLY A 278 -0.67 -52.59 34.59
N LYS A 279 -1.47 -51.65 35.08
CA LYS A 279 -2.85 -51.45 34.59
C LYS A 279 -2.90 -51.10 33.10
N LEU A 280 -1.93 -50.32 32.61
CA LEU A 280 -1.87 -49.96 31.20
C LEU A 280 -1.55 -51.18 30.32
N LYS A 281 -0.71 -52.10 30.79
CA LYS A 281 -0.47 -53.39 30.11
C LYS A 281 -1.73 -54.26 30.11
N ASP A 282 -2.45 -54.32 31.23
CA ASP A 282 -3.71 -55.05 31.32
C ASP A 282 -4.72 -54.48 30.32
N PHE A 283 -4.90 -53.15 30.30
CA PHE A 283 -5.74 -52.45 29.32
C PHE A 283 -5.34 -52.74 27.88
N ALA A 284 -4.04 -52.65 27.55
CA ALA A 284 -3.54 -52.95 26.21
C ALA A 284 -3.86 -54.39 25.78
N SER A 285 -3.87 -55.35 26.72
CA SER A 285 -4.22 -56.74 26.45
C SER A 285 -5.73 -56.97 26.22
N GLU A 286 -6.58 -56.05 26.67
CA GLU A 286 -8.04 -56.08 26.48
C GLU A 286 -8.47 -55.47 25.14
N ILE A 287 -7.60 -54.70 24.47
CA ILE A 287 -7.87 -54.15 23.13
C ILE A 287 -8.01 -55.30 22.14
N SER A 288 -9.13 -55.33 21.41
CA SER A 288 -9.54 -56.45 20.57
C SER A 288 -8.45 -56.81 19.56
N GLN A 289 -7.98 -58.06 19.53
CA GLN A 289 -6.97 -58.47 18.55
C GLN A 289 -7.57 -58.81 17.18
N ASP A 290 -8.89 -59.02 17.08
CA ASP A 290 -9.48 -59.77 15.96
C ASP A 290 -10.44 -59.00 15.03
N SER A 291 -10.81 -57.74 15.29
CA SER A 291 -11.58 -56.97 14.28
C SER A 291 -11.74 -55.49 14.65
N GLY A 292 -11.31 -54.59 13.76
CA GLY A 292 -11.49 -53.15 13.88
C GLY A 292 -10.18 -52.40 13.64
N PHE A 293 -10.27 -51.22 13.02
CA PHE A 293 -9.14 -50.31 12.89
C PHE A 293 -9.00 -49.51 14.19
N LYS A 294 -7.83 -49.53 14.82
CA LYS A 294 -7.61 -49.02 16.19
C LYS A 294 -6.88 -47.71 16.17
N ILE A 295 -7.42 -46.73 16.88
CA ILE A 295 -6.86 -45.39 16.95
C ILE A 295 -6.67 -45.01 18.40
N LEU A 296 -5.43 -44.83 18.84
CA LEU A 296 -5.14 -44.16 20.10
C LEU A 296 -5.56 -42.69 19.98
N PHE A 297 -6.47 -42.23 20.83
CA PHE A 297 -6.93 -40.85 20.87
C PHE A 297 -6.51 -40.20 22.19
N VAL A 298 -5.64 -39.20 22.08
CA VAL A 298 -5.11 -38.39 23.16
C VAL A 298 -5.45 -36.94 22.86
N THR A 299 -5.89 -36.16 23.85
CA THR A 299 -6.21 -34.73 23.65
C THR A 299 -5.92 -33.97 24.94
N ASP A 300 -5.62 -32.68 24.87
CA ASP A 300 -5.52 -31.82 26.04
C ASP A 300 -4.48 -32.35 27.06
N GLN A 301 -3.26 -32.62 26.57
CA GLN A 301 -2.13 -33.06 27.39
C GLN A 301 -1.60 -31.93 28.28
N HIS A 302 -1.73 -30.68 27.83
CA HIS A 302 -1.39 -29.49 28.58
C HIS A 302 0.03 -29.53 29.18
N TYR A 303 1.02 -30.01 28.41
CA TYR A 303 2.39 -30.11 28.91
C TYR A 303 3.01 -28.76 29.24
N ARG A 304 3.69 -28.71 30.39
CA ARG A 304 4.58 -27.63 30.82
C ARG A 304 5.75 -28.21 31.63
N VAL A 305 6.89 -27.50 31.65
CA VAL A 305 8.11 -27.95 32.34
C VAL A 305 8.04 -27.79 33.86
N SER A 306 7.28 -26.81 34.36
CA SER A 306 7.13 -26.56 35.80
C SER A 306 5.83 -25.79 36.12
N GLU A 307 5.46 -25.74 37.40
CA GLU A 307 4.44 -24.82 37.90
C GLU A 307 4.85 -23.36 37.66
N TYR A 308 3.94 -22.52 37.15
CA TYR A 308 4.18 -21.09 36.95
C TYR A 308 3.81 -20.29 38.20
N THR A 309 4.56 -19.23 38.52
CA THR A 309 4.41 -18.48 39.79
C THR A 309 3.29 -17.43 39.81
N THR A 310 2.58 -17.25 38.70
CA THR A 310 1.50 -16.24 38.55
C THR A 310 0.24 -16.81 37.91
N ASP A 311 0.17 -18.12 37.74
CA ASP A 311 -1.02 -18.79 37.23
C ASP A 311 -2.09 -18.84 38.35
N PRO A 312 -3.36 -18.49 38.09
CA PRO A 312 -4.44 -18.69 39.06
C PRO A 312 -4.55 -20.14 39.57
N VAL A 313 -4.02 -21.14 38.85
CA VAL A 313 -3.97 -22.54 39.31
C VAL A 313 -2.68 -22.92 40.04
N GLN A 314 -1.78 -21.99 40.34
CA GLN A 314 -0.54 -22.27 41.07
C GLN A 314 -0.83 -22.93 42.44
N GLY A 315 -0.05 -23.96 42.78
CA GLY A 315 -0.21 -24.71 44.03
C GLY A 315 -1.41 -25.67 44.04
N THR A 316 -2.22 -25.70 42.97
CA THR A 316 -3.24 -26.74 42.78
C THR A 316 -2.59 -28.05 42.34
N ASN A 317 -3.33 -29.13 42.50
CA ASN A 317 -2.89 -30.43 42.00
C ASN A 317 -2.94 -30.53 40.46
N TYR A 318 -3.68 -29.65 39.78
CA TYR A 318 -3.59 -29.53 38.32
C TYR A 318 -2.22 -29.02 37.87
N ALA A 319 -1.70 -27.98 38.53
CA ALA A 319 -0.39 -27.40 38.19
C ALA A 319 0.76 -28.39 38.38
N LYS A 320 0.69 -29.21 39.45
CA LYS A 320 1.64 -30.31 39.70
C LYS A 320 1.61 -31.39 38.62
N ALA A 321 0.49 -31.52 37.92
CA ALA A 321 0.28 -32.57 36.95
C ALA A 321 0.83 -32.23 35.56
N PHE A 322 0.99 -30.94 35.21
CA PHE A 322 1.47 -30.54 33.88
C PHE A 322 2.78 -31.21 33.45
N PRO A 323 3.84 -31.30 34.29
CA PRO A 323 5.09 -31.96 33.90
C PRO A 323 4.94 -33.47 33.73
N LEU A 324 3.90 -34.07 34.32
CA LEU A 324 3.65 -35.50 34.25
C LEU A 324 3.08 -35.93 32.91
N SER A 325 2.41 -35.05 32.17
CA SER A 325 1.89 -35.36 30.83
C SER A 325 2.96 -35.93 29.89
N LEU A 326 4.20 -35.43 29.96
CA LEU A 326 5.35 -35.98 29.20
C LEU A 326 5.65 -37.43 29.61
N SER A 327 5.67 -37.68 30.91
CA SER A 327 5.93 -39.00 31.48
C SER A 327 4.82 -40.00 31.18
N MET A 328 3.57 -39.53 31.23
CA MET A 328 2.38 -40.29 30.86
C MET A 328 2.38 -40.60 29.36
N THR A 329 2.83 -39.65 28.53
CA THR A 329 2.99 -39.84 27.07
C THR A 329 4.03 -40.92 26.77
N ASN A 330 5.17 -40.93 27.47
CA ASN A 330 6.16 -42.03 27.32
C ASN A 330 5.59 -43.40 27.66
N ASN A 331 4.66 -43.49 28.62
CA ASN A 331 4.02 -44.75 28.97
C ASN A 331 3.09 -45.28 27.86
N LEU A 332 2.68 -44.43 26.90
CA LEU A 332 1.92 -44.86 25.72
C LEU A 332 2.74 -45.81 24.81
N ALA A 333 4.05 -45.95 25.03
CA ALA A 333 4.85 -46.96 24.34
C ALA A 333 4.41 -48.41 24.56
N ILE A 334 3.57 -48.65 25.57
CA ILE A 334 2.90 -49.95 25.77
C ILE A 334 1.88 -50.25 24.65
N LEU A 335 1.38 -49.21 23.97
CA LEU A 335 0.40 -49.31 22.91
C LEU A 335 1.03 -49.28 21.51
N ASP A 336 2.35 -49.14 21.39
CA ASP A 336 3.03 -49.29 20.10
C ASP A 336 2.82 -50.71 19.58
N ASP A 337 2.57 -50.85 18.27
CA ASP A 337 2.11 -52.08 17.60
C ASP A 337 0.76 -52.65 18.08
N VAL A 338 0.09 -52.06 19.07
CA VAL A 338 -1.26 -52.46 19.52
C VAL A 338 -2.34 -51.72 18.73
N VAL A 339 -2.08 -50.46 18.40
CA VAL A 339 -2.97 -49.59 17.63
C VAL A 339 -2.44 -49.38 16.20
N ASP A 340 -3.33 -49.08 15.26
CA ASP A 340 -2.94 -48.84 13.85
C ASP A 340 -2.54 -47.37 13.61
N ALA A 341 -3.07 -46.46 14.41
CA ALA A 341 -2.79 -45.03 14.36
C ALA A 341 -2.92 -44.38 15.74
N ALA A 342 -2.31 -43.22 15.93
CA ALA A 342 -2.47 -42.39 17.10
C ALA A 342 -2.77 -40.94 16.69
N VAL A 343 -3.73 -40.31 17.37
CA VAL A 343 -4.11 -38.91 17.17
C VAL A 343 -3.94 -38.16 18.49
N PHE A 344 -3.00 -37.23 18.50
CA PHE A 344 -2.79 -36.24 19.56
C PHE A 344 -3.53 -34.97 19.17
N ASN A 345 -4.76 -34.84 19.66
CA ASN A 345 -5.79 -33.95 19.11
C ASN A 345 -5.77 -32.54 19.71
N GLY A 346 -4.62 -31.89 19.79
CA GLY A 346 -4.49 -30.49 20.19
C GLY A 346 -4.48 -30.24 21.70
N ASP A 347 -4.11 -29.01 22.06
CA ASP A 347 -3.76 -28.60 23.43
C ASP A 347 -2.70 -29.54 24.00
N ASN A 348 -1.69 -29.80 23.16
CA ASN A 348 -0.55 -30.63 23.48
C ASN A 348 0.24 -29.94 24.60
N VAL A 349 0.47 -28.63 24.47
CA VAL A 349 1.02 -27.79 25.55
C VAL A 349 -0.06 -26.87 26.11
N ASP A 350 0.08 -26.42 27.36
CA ASP A 350 -0.94 -25.58 28.02
C ASP A 350 -0.83 -24.08 27.68
N GLY A 351 0.10 -23.67 26.80
CA GLY A 351 0.35 -22.25 26.53
C GLY A 351 0.75 -21.49 27.81
N ALA A 352 0.71 -20.15 27.81
CA ALA A 352 1.17 -19.30 28.94
C ALA A 352 2.64 -19.41 29.35
N ILE A 353 3.48 -19.78 28.40
CA ILE A 353 4.92 -19.91 28.55
C ILE A 353 5.57 -18.54 28.34
N SER A 354 6.19 -17.96 29.36
CA SER A 354 6.96 -16.70 29.24
C SER A 354 8.23 -16.73 30.09
N LEU A 355 9.36 -16.35 29.47
CA LEU A 355 10.67 -16.14 30.08
C LEU A 355 10.80 -14.76 30.75
N ASN A 356 9.77 -13.89 30.70
CA ASN A 356 9.85 -12.53 31.27
C ASN A 356 10.08 -12.48 32.79
N GLN A 357 10.10 -13.62 33.49
CA GLN A 357 10.52 -13.71 34.88
C GLN A 357 12.02 -14.03 35.07
N ALA A 358 12.73 -14.46 34.02
CA ALA A 358 14.12 -14.91 34.09
C ALA A 358 15.15 -13.94 33.50
N TYR A 359 14.72 -12.95 32.70
CA TYR A 359 15.63 -11.98 32.05
C TYR A 359 15.26 -10.53 32.41
N PRO A 360 16.25 -9.67 32.70
CA PRO A 360 16.00 -8.26 32.98
C PRO A 360 15.46 -7.54 31.72
N SER A 361 14.56 -6.57 31.95
CA SER A 361 13.74 -5.91 30.92
C SER A 361 14.52 -5.18 29.84
N ASP A 362 15.75 -4.77 30.14
CA ASP A 362 16.70 -4.12 29.23
C ASP A 362 17.32 -5.09 28.19
N MET A 363 17.55 -6.35 28.57
CA MET A 363 18.07 -7.38 27.69
C MET A 363 17.03 -7.83 26.65
N ILE A 364 15.77 -7.95 27.08
CA ILE A 364 14.64 -8.28 26.22
C ILE A 364 14.42 -7.17 25.17
N ALA A 365 14.47 -5.90 25.59
CA ALA A 365 14.35 -4.76 24.68
C ALA A 365 15.46 -4.70 23.61
N LYS A 366 16.67 -5.19 23.93
CA LYS A 366 17.80 -5.24 22.98
C LYS A 366 17.66 -6.37 21.97
N ILE A 367 17.30 -7.58 22.40
CA ILE A 367 17.13 -8.74 21.51
C ILE A 367 15.99 -8.53 20.51
N ILE A 368 14.88 -7.95 20.99
CA ILE A 368 13.71 -7.59 20.19
C ILE A 368 14.05 -6.62 19.05
N LYS A 369 15.02 -5.72 19.25
CA LYS A 369 15.37 -4.69 18.25
C LYS A 369 16.10 -5.27 17.04
N ASP A 370 16.83 -6.37 17.23
CA ASP A 370 17.70 -6.95 16.21
C ASP A 370 17.02 -8.11 15.44
N ASN A 371 16.08 -8.85 16.07
CA ASN A 371 15.23 -9.86 15.43
C ASN A 371 13.86 -9.93 16.12
N PRO A 372 12.83 -9.28 15.58
CA PRO A 372 11.63 -8.97 16.35
C PRO A 372 10.67 -10.14 16.63
N HIS A 373 10.73 -11.22 15.84
CA HIS A 373 9.92 -12.43 16.05
C HIS A 373 10.71 -13.56 16.74
N GLU A 374 12.02 -13.73 16.46
CA GLU A 374 12.86 -14.77 17.10
C GLU A 374 13.29 -14.45 18.55
N THR A 375 12.34 -14.11 19.40
CA THR A 375 12.62 -13.81 20.79
C THR A 375 12.95 -15.10 21.58
N PRO A 376 13.58 -14.98 22.76
CA PRO A 376 13.74 -16.12 23.65
C PRO A 376 12.41 -16.82 24.00
N ASN A 377 11.30 -16.09 24.07
CA ASN A 377 9.98 -16.65 24.38
C ASN A 377 9.49 -17.57 23.27
N VAL A 378 9.63 -17.14 22.01
CA VAL A 378 9.29 -17.97 20.85
C VAL A 378 10.15 -19.23 20.84
N LYS A 379 11.47 -19.10 21.04
CA LYS A 379 12.39 -20.26 21.12
C LYS A 379 12.02 -21.24 22.24
N TYR A 380 11.60 -20.73 23.40
CA TYR A 380 11.19 -21.57 24.52
C TYR A 380 9.84 -22.25 24.28
N ALA A 381 8.86 -21.54 23.71
CA ALA A 381 7.58 -22.13 23.31
C ALA A 381 7.76 -23.24 22.25
N LYS A 382 8.65 -23.04 21.26
CA LYS A 382 9.05 -24.09 20.30
C LYS A 382 9.64 -25.30 21.01
N SER A 383 10.58 -25.08 21.93
CA SER A 383 11.24 -26.15 22.68
C SER A 383 10.26 -27.03 23.47
N ILE A 384 9.26 -26.43 24.12
CA ILE A 384 8.29 -27.18 24.92
C ILE A 384 7.37 -28.02 24.02
N ASN A 385 6.84 -27.43 22.95
CA ASN A 385 6.04 -28.17 21.98
C ASN A 385 6.83 -29.34 21.37
N ARG A 386 8.06 -29.09 20.89
CA ARG A 386 8.94 -30.15 20.34
C ARG A 386 9.18 -31.28 21.34
N THR A 387 9.35 -30.97 22.62
CA THR A 387 9.61 -31.97 23.66
C THR A 387 8.48 -32.98 23.76
N LEU A 388 7.22 -32.52 23.81
CA LEU A 388 6.08 -33.41 23.92
C LEU A 388 5.80 -34.16 22.61
N ILE A 389 5.92 -33.49 21.46
CA ILE A 389 5.69 -34.10 20.15
C ILE A 389 6.70 -35.21 19.87
N ASN A 390 7.97 -34.97 20.19
CA ASN A 390 9.01 -36.00 20.06
C ASN A 390 8.73 -37.15 21.02
N ALA A 391 8.31 -36.89 22.26
CA ALA A 391 7.94 -37.96 23.18
C ALA A 391 6.76 -38.81 22.67
N ALA A 392 5.74 -38.19 22.06
CA ALA A 392 4.62 -38.91 21.45
C ALA A 392 5.09 -39.85 20.32
N ARG A 393 6.00 -39.37 19.46
CA ARG A 393 6.55 -40.14 18.33
C ARG A 393 7.54 -41.22 18.78
N ASP A 394 8.42 -40.89 19.71
CA ASP A 394 9.40 -41.81 20.27
C ASP A 394 8.73 -42.93 21.09
N ALA A 395 7.57 -42.64 21.69
CA ALA A 395 6.77 -43.66 22.35
C ALA A 395 6.13 -44.62 21.36
N LEU A 396 5.82 -44.18 20.14
CA LEU A 396 5.01 -44.93 19.17
C LEU A 396 5.73 -45.07 17.81
N PRO A 397 6.96 -45.61 17.76
CA PRO A 397 7.77 -45.61 16.55
C PRO A 397 7.22 -46.49 15.42
N SER A 398 6.33 -47.44 15.74
CA SER A 398 5.75 -48.39 14.78
C SER A 398 4.32 -48.00 14.37
N THR A 399 3.78 -46.93 14.95
CA THR A 399 2.42 -46.44 14.76
C THR A 399 2.43 -45.14 13.96
N ASP A 400 1.45 -44.91 13.09
CA ASP A 400 1.28 -43.60 12.46
C ASP A 400 0.79 -42.58 13.49
N VAL A 401 1.58 -41.53 13.77
CA VAL A 401 1.29 -40.52 14.79
C VAL A 401 0.88 -39.19 14.17
N TYR A 402 -0.38 -38.81 14.32
CA TYR A 402 -0.93 -37.53 13.88
C TYR A 402 -0.99 -36.53 15.04
N ILE A 403 -0.39 -35.36 14.83
CA ILE A 403 -0.45 -34.25 15.78
C ILE A 403 -1.41 -33.20 15.22
N ASN A 404 -2.48 -32.90 15.95
CA ASN A 404 -3.41 -31.82 15.65
C ASN A 404 -3.11 -30.60 16.53
N LEU A 405 -3.54 -29.44 16.06
CA LEU A 405 -3.38 -28.15 16.74
C LEU A 405 -4.61 -27.82 17.60
N GLY A 406 -4.36 -27.36 18.83
CA GLY A 406 -5.35 -26.76 19.73
C GLY A 406 -5.14 -25.26 19.95
N ASN A 407 -5.97 -24.66 20.81
CA ASN A 407 -5.93 -23.23 21.11
C ASN A 407 -4.76 -22.82 22.02
N HIS A 408 -4.16 -23.76 22.76
CA HIS A 408 -3.05 -23.47 23.68
C HIS A 408 -1.68 -23.54 23.01
N ASP A 409 -1.57 -24.28 21.90
CA ASP A 409 -0.29 -24.73 21.35
C ASP A 409 0.61 -23.61 20.82
N ASP A 410 0.00 -22.50 20.37
CA ASP A 410 0.70 -21.33 19.84
C ASP A 410 1.09 -20.30 20.92
N ASN A 411 0.87 -20.64 22.19
CA ASN A 411 1.10 -19.79 23.35
C ASN A 411 0.18 -18.56 23.44
N SER A 412 -0.77 -18.40 22.52
CA SER A 412 -1.62 -17.21 22.44
C SER A 412 -2.78 -17.20 23.42
N ILE A 413 -2.93 -18.21 24.29
CA ILE A 413 -3.94 -18.19 25.37
C ILE A 413 -3.63 -17.11 26.41
N ALA A 414 -2.36 -16.94 26.81
CA ALA A 414 -1.97 -15.90 27.77
C ALA A 414 -1.24 -14.71 27.14
N GLN A 415 -0.77 -14.86 25.89
CA GLN A 415 0.00 -13.84 25.18
C GLN A 415 -0.73 -13.41 23.90
N LYS A 416 -0.55 -12.14 23.51
CA LYS A 416 -1.14 -11.60 22.26
C LYS A 416 -0.12 -10.96 21.33
N TYR A 417 1.07 -10.68 21.84
CA TYR A 417 2.11 -9.96 21.13
C TYR A 417 2.98 -10.92 20.32
N ASP A 418 3.29 -10.55 19.08
CA ASP A 418 4.02 -11.36 18.09
C ASP A 418 5.30 -12.01 18.66
N GLY A 419 6.08 -11.27 19.46
CA GLY A 419 7.30 -11.78 20.09
C GLY A 419 7.10 -12.79 21.23
N TYR A 420 5.89 -13.31 21.48
CA TYR A 420 5.61 -14.32 22.50
C TYR A 420 4.81 -15.51 21.99
N ILE A 421 4.28 -15.45 20.77
CA ILE A 421 3.42 -16.48 20.22
C ILE A 421 4.14 -17.20 19.09
N LEU A 422 3.80 -18.46 18.88
CA LEU A 422 4.26 -19.19 17.71
C LEU A 422 3.35 -18.82 16.54
N ASP A 423 3.96 -18.42 15.44
CA ASP A 423 3.23 -18.22 14.21
C ASP A 423 3.00 -19.56 13.47
N LYS A 424 2.39 -19.52 12.29
CA LYS A 424 2.05 -20.73 11.53
C LYS A 424 3.32 -21.47 11.10
N GLU A 425 4.33 -20.76 10.63
CA GLU A 425 5.58 -21.37 10.17
C GLU A 425 6.30 -22.06 11.34
N ASP A 426 6.32 -21.39 12.50
CA ASP A 426 6.84 -21.94 13.75
C ASP A 426 6.14 -23.24 14.16
N LEU A 427 4.80 -23.28 14.12
CA LEU A 427 4.03 -24.46 14.48
C LEU A 427 4.24 -25.61 13.49
N LEU A 428 4.25 -25.33 12.19
CA LEU A 428 4.50 -26.35 11.16
C LEU A 428 5.90 -26.97 11.30
N ASP A 429 6.91 -26.15 11.59
CA ASP A 429 8.28 -26.58 11.89
C ASP A 429 8.34 -27.45 13.15
N VAL A 430 7.74 -27.00 14.25
CA VAL A 430 7.73 -27.75 15.51
C VAL A 430 6.96 -29.07 15.40
N TYR A 431 5.90 -29.10 14.59
CA TYR A 431 5.10 -30.29 14.36
C TYR A 431 5.73 -31.17 13.29
N GLU A 432 6.88 -30.76 12.71
CA GLU A 432 7.58 -31.44 11.61
C GLU A 432 6.60 -31.83 10.49
N PHE A 433 5.70 -30.91 10.15
CA PHE A 433 4.55 -31.21 9.32
C PHE A 433 4.92 -31.57 7.87
N ASP A 434 6.11 -31.22 7.39
CA ASP A 434 6.57 -31.65 6.07
C ASP A 434 7.45 -32.91 6.11
N SER A 435 8.30 -33.03 7.13
CA SER A 435 9.33 -34.07 7.20
C SER A 435 8.88 -35.37 7.86
N ASN A 436 7.84 -35.34 8.70
CA ASN A 436 7.40 -36.48 9.48
C ASN A 436 6.00 -36.91 9.05
N ASN A 437 5.90 -37.46 7.84
CA ASN A 437 4.66 -37.97 7.23
C ASN A 437 4.72 -39.49 7.05
N PHE A 438 3.55 -40.10 7.14
CA PHE A 438 3.28 -41.52 7.02
C PHE A 438 2.59 -41.84 5.67
N GLY A 439 2.69 -40.96 4.67
CA GLY A 439 2.03 -41.11 3.37
C GLY A 439 0.59 -40.58 3.31
N GLU A 440 0.18 -39.77 4.28
CA GLU A 440 -1.05 -38.99 4.24
C GLU A 440 -0.96 -37.78 3.31
N GLU A 441 -2.12 -37.27 2.90
CA GLU A 441 -2.26 -35.98 2.24
C GLU A 441 -2.37 -34.88 3.30
N ARG A 442 -1.71 -33.74 3.07
CA ARG A 442 -1.50 -32.71 4.08
C ARG A 442 -1.81 -31.31 3.52
N TYR A 443 -2.36 -30.44 4.38
CA TYR A 443 -2.56 -29.02 4.14
C TYR A 443 -2.54 -28.27 5.48
N ASP A 444 -1.51 -27.47 5.71
CA ASP A 444 -1.31 -26.70 6.95
C ASP A 444 -1.37 -27.58 8.22
N PHE A 445 -2.45 -27.50 9.02
CA PHE A 445 -2.64 -28.34 10.20
C PHE A 445 -3.67 -29.47 9.98
N SER A 446 -4.12 -29.65 8.74
CA SER A 446 -5.09 -30.65 8.36
C SER A 446 -4.42 -31.77 7.56
N CYS A 447 -4.86 -33.01 7.76
CA CYS A 447 -4.39 -34.14 6.96
C CYS A 447 -5.46 -35.21 6.78
N TYR A 448 -5.28 -36.11 5.82
CA TYR A 448 -6.04 -37.36 5.76
C TYR A 448 -5.21 -38.51 5.21
N LYS A 449 -5.39 -39.71 5.77
CA LYS A 449 -4.74 -40.94 5.29
C LYS A 449 -5.75 -42.03 5.03
N ASP A 450 -5.57 -42.73 3.92
CA ASP A 450 -6.27 -43.97 3.61
C ASP A 450 -5.52 -45.18 4.16
N TYR A 451 -6.27 -46.10 4.76
CA TYR A 451 -5.80 -47.41 5.21
C TYR A 451 -6.53 -48.49 4.41
N PRO A 452 -6.00 -48.89 3.23
CA PRO A 452 -6.76 -49.70 2.28
C PRO A 452 -7.14 -51.09 2.77
N LYS A 453 -6.31 -51.69 3.62
CA LYS A 453 -6.59 -53.01 4.21
C LYS A 453 -7.86 -52.97 5.09
N ALA A 454 -8.06 -51.89 5.83
CA ALA A 454 -9.21 -51.70 6.71
C ALA A 454 -10.39 -51.00 6.03
N LYS A 455 -10.18 -50.42 4.83
CA LYS A 455 -11.12 -49.49 4.17
C LYS A 455 -11.52 -48.33 5.10
N VAL A 456 -10.52 -47.77 5.78
CA VAL A 456 -10.71 -46.64 6.69
C VAL A 456 -9.95 -45.43 6.15
N ARG A 457 -10.53 -44.24 6.35
CA ARG A 457 -9.83 -42.97 6.18
C ARG A 457 -9.84 -42.22 7.50
N ILE A 458 -8.67 -41.85 8.01
CA ILE A 458 -8.56 -40.89 9.11
C ILE A 458 -8.46 -39.50 8.51
N GLY A 459 -9.19 -38.54 9.08
CA GLY A 459 -9.05 -37.13 8.73
C GLY A 459 -8.82 -36.27 9.97
N ILE A 460 -7.88 -35.34 9.90
CA ILE A 460 -7.59 -34.36 10.95
C ILE A 460 -7.99 -32.99 10.41
N ILE A 461 -8.79 -32.25 11.18
CA ILE A 461 -9.22 -30.89 10.88
C ILE A 461 -8.42 -29.94 11.76
N GLY A 462 -7.55 -29.16 11.12
CA GLY A 462 -6.86 -28.03 11.72
C GLY A 462 -7.81 -26.87 11.99
N ALA A 463 -8.61 -26.97 13.07
CA ALA A 463 -9.62 -25.96 13.39
C ALA A 463 -9.05 -24.63 13.89
N TYR A 464 -7.74 -24.57 14.14
CA TYR A 464 -7.00 -23.36 14.52
C TYR A 464 -6.04 -22.92 13.42
N ASP A 465 -6.47 -23.00 12.16
CA ASP A 465 -5.79 -22.40 11.01
C ASP A 465 -5.99 -20.87 11.03
N ASN A 466 -5.64 -20.27 12.17
CA ASN A 466 -5.85 -18.86 12.39
C ASN A 466 -4.86 -18.06 11.57
N PRO A 467 -5.35 -17.00 10.93
CA PRO A 467 -4.52 -16.17 10.09
C PRO A 467 -3.84 -15.04 10.86
N GLU A 468 -2.63 -14.72 10.44
CA GLU A 468 -1.72 -13.79 11.10
C GLU A 468 -1.97 -12.34 10.71
N ILE A 469 -3.12 -11.80 11.09
CA ILE A 469 -3.37 -10.34 11.05
C ILE A 469 -2.95 -9.72 12.37
N TYR A 470 -2.14 -8.67 12.28
CA TYR A 470 -1.68 -7.89 13.43
C TYR A 470 -2.30 -6.49 13.42
N ASP A 471 -2.52 -5.92 14.60
CA ASP A 471 -3.08 -4.59 14.80
C ASP A 471 -2.10 -3.43 14.51
N GLY A 472 -0.81 -3.75 14.26
CA GLY A 472 0.23 -2.78 13.95
C GLY A 472 0.75 -1.99 15.15
N ASP A 473 0.37 -2.35 16.39
CA ASP A 473 0.95 -1.77 17.61
C ASP A 473 2.37 -2.30 17.85
N ASN A 474 3.34 -1.70 17.16
CA ASN A 474 4.74 -2.12 17.20
C ASN A 474 5.52 -1.52 18.40
N SER A 475 4.82 -1.13 19.48
CA SER A 475 5.44 -0.50 20.66
C SER A 475 6.54 -1.37 21.32
N GLY A 476 6.56 -2.67 21.03
CA GLY A 476 7.61 -3.60 21.43
C GLY A 476 8.51 -4.11 20.31
N GLY A 477 8.61 -3.46 19.13
CA GLY A 477 9.56 -3.79 18.07
C GLY A 477 9.18 -4.88 17.04
N GLY A 478 8.08 -5.60 17.20
CA GLY A 478 7.56 -6.66 16.30
C GLY A 478 6.26 -6.28 15.60
N ARG A 479 5.56 -7.25 14.99
CA ARG A 479 4.37 -7.00 14.13
C ARG A 479 3.16 -6.40 14.86
N GLY A 480 3.16 -6.41 16.19
CA GLY A 480 2.08 -5.94 17.06
C GLY A 480 1.31 -7.08 17.73
N ASN A 481 0.07 -6.84 18.14
CA ASN A 481 -0.76 -7.90 18.69
C ASN A 481 -1.51 -8.63 17.56
N VAL A 482 -1.61 -9.95 17.66
CA VAL A 482 -2.42 -10.74 16.73
C VAL A 482 -3.90 -10.52 17.01
N LYS A 483 -4.66 -10.23 15.96
CA LYS A 483 -6.11 -9.96 16.02
C LYS A 483 -6.89 -11.22 16.36
N TYR A 484 -6.55 -12.35 15.72
CA TYR A 484 -7.24 -13.64 15.85
C TYR A 484 -6.38 -14.66 16.61
N ARG A 485 -6.15 -14.41 17.90
CA ARG A 485 -5.42 -15.34 18.79
C ARG A 485 -6.08 -16.72 18.78
N ARG A 486 -5.33 -17.80 18.55
CA ARG A 486 -5.86 -19.19 18.59
C ARG A 486 -6.44 -19.52 19.96
N GLY A 487 -5.88 -18.95 21.02
CA GLY A 487 -6.41 -19.02 22.39
C GLY A 487 -7.90 -18.66 22.52
N TYR A 488 -8.42 -17.80 21.63
CA TYR A 488 -9.78 -17.27 21.72
C TYR A 488 -10.57 -17.31 20.41
N HIS A 489 -9.96 -17.73 19.31
CA HIS A 489 -10.60 -17.81 18.00
C HIS A 489 -10.19 -19.12 17.35
N SER A 490 -11.14 -19.80 16.74
CA SER A 490 -10.93 -20.97 15.91
C SER A 490 -11.44 -20.63 14.51
N VAL A 491 -10.53 -20.49 13.56
CA VAL A 491 -10.82 -20.05 12.20
C VAL A 491 -10.67 -21.21 11.22
N ILE A 492 -11.73 -21.48 10.46
CA ILE A 492 -11.64 -22.34 9.28
C ILE A 492 -11.40 -21.47 8.06
N THR A 493 -10.21 -21.57 7.45
CA THR A 493 -9.87 -20.84 6.24
C THR A 493 -10.49 -21.47 4.99
N GLN A 494 -10.50 -20.72 3.89
CA GLN A 494 -10.86 -21.26 2.58
C GLN A 494 -9.98 -22.46 2.18
N GLY A 495 -8.69 -22.43 2.54
CA GLY A 495 -7.76 -23.53 2.27
C GLY A 495 -8.14 -24.80 3.00
N THR A 496 -8.41 -24.70 4.31
CA THR A 496 -8.89 -25.83 5.12
C THR A 496 -10.22 -26.38 4.59
N LEU A 497 -11.17 -25.53 4.18
CA LEU A 497 -12.41 -25.99 3.53
C LEU A 497 -12.17 -26.74 2.23
N ASN A 498 -11.30 -26.22 1.36
CA ASN A 498 -10.95 -26.85 0.10
C ASN A 498 -10.28 -28.20 0.32
N PHE A 499 -9.42 -28.31 1.34
CA PHE A 499 -8.77 -29.54 1.71
C PHE A 499 -9.77 -30.59 2.20
N VAL A 500 -10.63 -30.25 3.17
CA VAL A 500 -11.67 -31.17 3.66
C VAL A 500 -12.63 -31.56 2.52
N LYS A 501 -12.97 -30.61 1.64
CA LYS A 501 -13.77 -30.88 0.44
C LYS A 501 -13.09 -31.94 -0.44
N LYS A 502 -11.81 -31.75 -0.79
CA LYS A 502 -11.02 -32.73 -1.56
C LYS A 502 -11.04 -34.09 -0.87
N ALA A 503 -10.83 -34.12 0.45
CA ALA A 503 -10.84 -35.36 1.23
C ALA A 503 -12.20 -36.08 1.20
N LEU A 504 -13.32 -35.35 1.20
CA LEU A 504 -14.64 -35.95 1.06
C LEU A 504 -14.91 -36.45 -0.37
N GLU A 505 -14.58 -35.65 -1.39
CA GLU A 505 -14.82 -35.96 -2.81
C GLU A 505 -13.98 -37.14 -3.31
N THR A 506 -12.79 -37.31 -2.77
CA THR A 506 -11.82 -38.35 -3.17
C THR A 506 -11.87 -39.60 -2.30
N CYS A 507 -12.77 -39.67 -1.31
CA CYS A 507 -12.89 -40.85 -0.46
C CYS A 507 -13.36 -42.05 -1.31
N PRO A 508 -12.60 -43.16 -1.33
CA PRO A 508 -12.99 -44.33 -2.11
C PRO A 508 -14.36 -44.89 -1.69
N ASP A 509 -15.04 -45.52 -2.64
CA ASP A 509 -16.29 -46.22 -2.36
C ASP A 509 -16.07 -47.26 -1.23
N GLU A 510 -17.08 -47.43 -0.37
CA GLU A 510 -17.07 -48.36 0.77
C GLU A 510 -16.12 -48.01 1.92
N TYR A 511 -15.30 -46.96 1.80
CA TYR A 511 -14.46 -46.54 2.92
C TYR A 511 -15.30 -45.87 4.00
N THR A 512 -14.85 -46.02 5.25
CA THR A 512 -15.42 -45.31 6.40
C THR A 512 -14.43 -44.28 6.92
N MET A 513 -14.90 -43.05 7.07
CA MET A 513 -14.12 -41.94 7.57
C MET A 513 -14.38 -41.68 9.06
N LEU A 514 -13.32 -41.52 9.84
CA LEU A 514 -13.39 -40.94 11.18
C LEU A 514 -12.56 -39.65 11.20
N TRP A 515 -13.20 -38.56 11.60
CA TRP A 515 -12.58 -37.24 11.59
C TRP A 515 -12.31 -36.75 13.00
N PHE A 516 -11.19 -36.06 13.17
CA PHE A 516 -10.74 -35.52 14.45
C PHE A 516 -10.60 -34.01 14.33
N SER A 517 -11.05 -33.30 15.36
CA SER A 517 -10.81 -31.87 15.49
C SER A 517 -10.67 -31.54 16.97
N HIS A 518 -9.75 -30.65 17.35
CA HIS A 518 -9.61 -30.29 18.76
C HIS A 518 -10.92 -29.67 19.30
N LEU A 519 -11.38 -28.59 18.64
CA LEU A 519 -12.59 -27.87 19.03
C LEU A 519 -13.86 -28.51 18.43
N PRO A 520 -14.93 -28.73 19.22
CA PRO A 520 -16.23 -29.09 18.67
C PRO A 520 -16.73 -28.07 17.63
N LEU A 521 -17.12 -28.57 16.46
CA LEU A 521 -17.65 -27.73 15.37
C LEU A 521 -18.96 -27.03 15.79
N LYS A 522 -19.21 -25.87 15.21
CA LYS A 522 -20.43 -25.07 15.46
C LYS A 522 -21.69 -25.91 15.24
N GLY A 523 -22.54 -25.99 16.26
CA GLY A 523 -23.76 -26.80 16.27
C GLY A 523 -23.68 -27.99 17.22
N TYR A 524 -22.47 -28.41 17.59
CA TYR A 524 -22.25 -29.44 18.61
C TYR A 524 -22.07 -28.81 20.00
N PHE A 525 -22.60 -29.49 21.02
CA PHE A 525 -22.35 -29.30 22.45
C PHE A 525 -22.55 -27.88 23.00
N ASN A 526 -23.52 -27.13 22.44
CA ASN A 526 -23.87 -25.76 22.81
C ASN A 526 -22.68 -24.79 22.76
N GLY A 527 -21.80 -24.98 21.76
CA GLY A 527 -20.67 -24.10 21.52
C GLY A 527 -21.07 -22.61 21.54
N ALA A 528 -20.39 -21.82 22.38
CA ALA A 528 -20.74 -20.45 22.74
C ALA A 528 -21.28 -19.58 21.60
N THR A 529 -22.28 -18.80 21.97
CA THR A 529 -22.93 -17.73 21.22
C THR A 529 -21.92 -16.79 20.55
N GLU A 530 -22.23 -16.32 19.35
CA GLU A 530 -21.44 -15.36 18.55
C GLU A 530 -21.15 -14.01 19.25
N THR A 531 -21.67 -13.80 20.46
CA THR A 531 -21.52 -12.58 21.23
C THR A 531 -20.45 -12.73 22.30
N VAL A 532 -19.38 -11.97 22.09
CA VAL A 532 -18.35 -11.66 23.08
C VAL A 532 -19.01 -10.97 24.27
N SER A 533 -19.12 -11.65 25.39
CA SER A 533 -19.10 -10.99 26.70
C SER A 533 -17.95 -11.60 27.46
N ASP A 534 -17.00 -10.73 27.79
CA ASP A 534 -15.75 -10.96 28.51
C ASP A 534 -15.60 -12.31 29.24
N ALA A 535 -14.45 -12.94 28.97
CA ALA A 535 -13.72 -13.86 29.82
C ALA A 535 -14.19 -15.32 30.01
N ASP A 536 -15.40 -15.74 29.68
CA ASP A 536 -15.81 -17.13 29.99
C ASP A 536 -16.20 -18.00 28.78
N SER A 537 -15.20 -18.79 28.36
CA SER A 537 -15.24 -20.27 28.27
C SER A 537 -15.21 -20.99 26.92
N LEU A 538 -15.36 -20.36 25.74
CA LEU A 538 -15.11 -21.05 24.47
C LEU A 538 -14.59 -20.12 23.35
N PRO A 539 -13.70 -20.60 22.46
CA PRO A 539 -13.21 -19.83 21.31
C PRO A 539 -14.32 -19.41 20.35
N ILE A 540 -14.18 -18.23 19.77
CA ILE A 540 -15.04 -17.73 18.69
C ILE A 540 -14.84 -18.60 17.45
N ARG A 541 -15.93 -19.22 16.98
CA ARG A 541 -15.93 -20.15 15.83
C ARG A 541 -16.22 -19.40 14.54
N VAL A 542 -15.19 -19.21 13.70
CA VAL A 542 -15.31 -18.52 12.41
C VAL A 542 -15.38 -19.54 11.27
N ASN A 543 -16.44 -19.48 10.47
CA ASN A 543 -16.70 -20.34 9.30
C ASN A 543 -16.95 -21.84 9.59
N HIS A 544 -17.11 -22.22 10.86
CA HIS A 544 -17.35 -23.62 11.27
C HIS A 544 -18.66 -24.22 10.73
N GLU A 545 -19.67 -23.39 10.50
CA GLU A 545 -20.94 -23.82 9.91
C GLU A 545 -20.77 -24.39 8.49
N LEU A 546 -19.74 -23.98 7.77
CA LEU A 546 -19.45 -24.49 6.43
C LEU A 546 -18.96 -25.94 6.47
N LEU A 547 -18.09 -26.30 7.42
CA LEU A 547 -17.68 -27.69 7.64
C LEU A 547 -18.85 -28.56 8.10
N THR A 548 -19.63 -28.07 9.08
CA THR A 548 -20.81 -28.80 9.58
C THR A 548 -21.82 -29.04 8.46
N GLY A 549 -22.03 -28.05 7.59
CA GLY A 549 -22.85 -28.15 6.39
C GLY A 549 -22.32 -29.17 5.37
N MET A 550 -21.00 -29.18 5.11
CA MET A 550 -20.36 -30.15 4.22
C MET A 550 -20.47 -31.59 4.73
N PHE A 551 -20.15 -31.85 6.00
CA PHE A 551 -20.30 -33.20 6.58
C PHE A 551 -21.75 -33.66 6.55
N SER A 552 -22.69 -32.79 6.92
CA SER A 552 -24.12 -33.07 6.82
C SER A 552 -24.53 -33.38 5.37
N ALA A 553 -24.02 -32.63 4.39
CA ALA A 553 -24.33 -32.87 2.99
C ALA A 553 -23.80 -34.21 2.48
N TYR A 554 -22.60 -34.58 2.93
CA TYR A 554 -21.96 -35.83 2.56
C TYR A 554 -22.73 -37.04 3.09
N VAL A 555 -23.08 -37.04 4.38
CA VAL A 555 -23.85 -38.14 4.99
C VAL A 555 -25.23 -38.27 4.34
N ASN A 556 -25.90 -37.15 4.07
CA ASN A 556 -27.25 -37.14 3.48
C ASN A 556 -27.28 -37.23 1.95
N ARG A 557 -26.13 -37.44 1.29
CA ARG A 557 -26.02 -37.58 -0.18
C ARG A 557 -26.69 -36.43 -0.94
N ARG A 558 -26.40 -35.19 -0.52
CA ARG A 558 -26.99 -33.98 -1.13
C ARG A 558 -25.91 -32.98 -1.53
N ALA A 559 -26.31 -32.03 -2.38
CA ALA A 559 -25.53 -30.84 -2.61
C ALA A 559 -25.63 -29.87 -1.43
N PHE A 560 -24.60 -29.05 -1.23
CA PHE A 560 -24.56 -27.97 -0.27
C PHE A 560 -23.72 -26.83 -0.80
N SER A 561 -24.20 -25.61 -0.55
CA SER A 561 -23.44 -24.39 -0.77
C SER A 561 -23.62 -23.48 0.43
N GLY A 562 -22.55 -22.81 0.84
CA GLY A 562 -22.55 -21.88 1.96
C GLY A 562 -21.48 -20.82 1.80
N THR A 563 -21.65 -19.70 2.49
CA THR A 563 -20.69 -18.60 2.52
C THR A 563 -20.61 -18.08 3.95
N GLY A 564 -19.38 -17.97 4.46
CA GLY A 564 -19.08 -17.43 5.78
C GLY A 564 -19.29 -15.91 5.80
N THR A 565 -19.52 -15.37 6.99
CA THR A 565 -19.89 -13.96 7.19
C THR A 565 -18.71 -13.08 7.62
N ASN A 566 -17.55 -13.67 7.93
CA ASN A 566 -16.38 -12.93 8.38
C ASN A 566 -15.71 -12.20 7.20
N GLN A 567 -15.42 -10.91 7.37
CA GLN A 567 -14.87 -10.05 6.32
C GLN A 567 -13.35 -10.17 6.16
N ASP A 568 -12.62 -10.46 7.24
CA ASP A 568 -11.16 -10.60 7.18
C ASP A 568 -10.77 -11.91 6.46
N TYR A 569 -11.61 -12.96 6.58
CA TYR A 569 -11.40 -14.26 5.94
C TYR A 569 -12.70 -14.77 5.32
N PRO A 570 -13.07 -14.19 4.16
CA PRO A 570 -14.22 -14.66 3.41
C PRO A 570 -13.97 -16.12 3.01
N ALA A 571 -14.96 -16.95 3.28
CA ALA A 571 -14.91 -18.36 2.94
C ALA A 571 -16.23 -18.76 2.27
N SER A 572 -16.16 -19.60 1.26
CA SER A 572 -17.33 -20.17 0.62
C SER A 572 -17.05 -21.59 0.19
N VAL A 573 -18.08 -22.40 0.14
CA VAL A 573 -17.96 -23.77 -0.35
C VAL A 573 -19.20 -24.15 -1.14
N SER A 574 -18.99 -24.93 -2.19
CA SER A 574 -20.05 -25.57 -2.95
C SER A 574 -19.61 -27.00 -3.29
N VAL A 575 -20.46 -27.97 -2.95
CA VAL A 575 -20.21 -29.41 -3.08
C VAL A 575 -21.47 -30.12 -3.57
N ASP A 576 -21.28 -31.22 -4.29
CA ASP A 576 -22.35 -32.14 -4.68
C ASP A 576 -21.95 -33.57 -4.34
N PHE A 577 -22.53 -34.10 -3.25
CA PHE A 577 -22.25 -35.45 -2.76
C PHE A 577 -23.35 -36.47 -3.11
N THR A 578 -24.21 -36.16 -4.09
CA THR A 578 -25.30 -37.05 -4.52
C THR A 578 -24.82 -38.41 -5.04
N LYS A 579 -23.57 -38.50 -5.49
CA LYS A 579 -22.95 -39.73 -6.00
C LYS A 579 -21.91 -40.36 -5.06
N SER A 580 -21.60 -39.72 -3.93
CA SER A 580 -20.60 -40.22 -2.98
C SER A 580 -21.07 -41.50 -2.31
N LYS A 581 -20.16 -42.46 -2.07
CA LYS A 581 -20.49 -43.75 -1.43
C LYS A 581 -19.65 -44.10 -0.20
N GLY A 582 -18.68 -43.29 0.18
CA GLY A 582 -17.98 -43.43 1.47
C GLY A 582 -18.90 -43.09 2.65
N ASN A 583 -18.61 -43.60 3.84
CA ASN A 583 -19.36 -43.35 5.07
C ASN A 583 -18.57 -42.40 5.99
N ILE A 584 -19.27 -41.65 6.83
CA ILE A 584 -18.64 -40.92 7.95
C ILE A 584 -19.12 -41.60 9.22
N ALA A 585 -18.18 -42.17 9.96
CA ALA A 585 -18.46 -42.78 11.26
C ALA A 585 -18.72 -41.73 12.34
N GLY A 586 -18.01 -40.61 12.29
CA GLY A 586 -18.26 -39.50 13.20
C GLY A 586 -17.15 -38.47 13.22
N LEU A 587 -17.33 -37.49 14.09
CA LEU A 587 -16.37 -36.47 14.45
C LEU A 587 -15.98 -36.67 15.93
N VAL A 588 -14.69 -36.75 16.23
CA VAL A 588 -14.15 -36.91 17.58
C VAL A 588 -13.46 -35.62 18.01
N PHE A 589 -13.83 -35.13 19.19
CA PHE A 589 -13.43 -33.83 19.71
C PHE A 589 -12.76 -33.92 21.09
N GLY A 590 -11.95 -32.90 21.41
CA GLY A 590 -11.39 -32.63 22.74
C GLY A 590 -11.90 -31.29 23.30
N HIS A 591 -10.98 -30.47 23.82
CA HIS A 591 -11.17 -29.06 24.23
C HIS A 591 -12.04 -28.80 25.46
N GLU A 592 -13.09 -29.60 25.70
CA GLU A 592 -14.05 -29.34 26.77
C GLU A 592 -13.64 -29.94 28.12
N HIS A 593 -12.54 -30.71 28.15
CA HIS A 593 -12.01 -31.36 29.34
C HIS A 593 -13.08 -32.14 30.13
N LYS A 594 -13.94 -32.86 29.41
CA LYS A 594 -14.91 -33.83 29.94
C LYS A 594 -15.47 -34.70 28.84
N ASP A 595 -15.89 -35.89 29.21
CA ASP A 595 -16.73 -36.70 28.33
C ASP A 595 -18.11 -36.06 28.18
N LYS A 596 -18.61 -36.04 26.94
CA LYS A 596 -20.01 -35.71 26.64
C LYS A 596 -20.64 -36.85 25.85
N ASP A 597 -21.94 -37.07 26.08
CA ASP A 597 -22.71 -38.02 25.29
C ASP A 597 -22.64 -37.69 23.80
N MET A 598 -22.60 -38.70 22.93
CA MET A 598 -22.60 -38.47 21.48
C MET A 598 -23.81 -37.63 21.07
N GLN A 599 -23.57 -36.61 20.25
CA GLN A 599 -24.60 -35.81 19.60
C GLN A 599 -24.65 -36.14 18.12
N ASN A 600 -25.85 -36.20 17.56
CA ASN A 600 -26.05 -36.36 16.13
C ASN A 600 -26.63 -35.07 15.55
N ILE A 601 -25.88 -34.41 14.67
CA ILE A 601 -26.32 -33.21 13.96
C ILE A 601 -26.52 -33.59 12.50
N ASN A 602 -27.79 -33.60 12.06
CA ASN A 602 -28.18 -33.90 10.68
C ASN A 602 -27.56 -35.20 10.13
N GLY A 603 -27.52 -36.26 10.93
CA GLY A 603 -26.96 -37.55 10.53
C GLY A 603 -25.46 -37.71 10.79
N VAL A 604 -24.75 -36.67 11.23
CA VAL A 604 -23.31 -36.73 11.55
C VAL A 604 -23.12 -36.94 13.05
N PRO A 605 -22.63 -38.10 13.51
CA PRO A 605 -22.27 -38.31 14.91
C PRO A 605 -21.08 -37.44 15.31
N GLY A 606 -21.11 -36.87 16.50
CA GLY A 606 -20.03 -36.10 17.09
C GLY A 606 -19.91 -36.41 18.57
N ILE A 607 -18.70 -36.63 19.08
CA ILE A 607 -18.46 -36.96 20.48
C ILE A 607 -17.27 -36.18 21.03
N VAL A 608 -17.36 -35.75 22.28
CA VAL A 608 -16.25 -35.13 23.01
C VAL A 608 -15.71 -36.13 24.01
N ARG A 609 -14.38 -36.24 24.07
CA ARG A 609 -13.69 -37.07 25.05
C ARG A 609 -12.84 -36.23 26.01
N GLN A 610 -12.64 -36.79 27.19
CA GLN A 610 -11.90 -36.20 28.30
C GLN A 610 -10.43 -35.92 27.99
N CYS A 611 -9.86 -34.92 28.68
CA CYS A 611 -8.45 -34.53 28.57
C CYS A 611 -7.48 -35.58 29.11
N PHE A 612 -6.27 -35.65 28.54
CA PHE A 612 -5.23 -36.60 28.93
C PHE A 612 -4.77 -36.40 30.37
N LEU A 613 -4.69 -35.14 30.77
CA LEU A 613 -4.35 -34.74 32.11
C LEU A 613 -5.62 -34.38 32.90
N ALA A 614 -6.21 -35.36 33.58
CA ALA A 614 -7.48 -35.19 34.30
C ALA A 614 -7.33 -34.72 35.78
N ALA A 615 -6.14 -34.27 36.19
CA ALA A 615 -5.87 -33.83 37.56
C ALA A 615 -6.72 -32.60 37.96
N SER A 616 -7.35 -32.63 39.14
CA SER A 616 -8.11 -31.51 39.74
C SER A 616 -9.13 -30.80 38.81
N ARG A 617 -10.21 -31.52 38.45
CA ARG A 617 -11.36 -30.98 37.71
C ARG A 617 -12.66 -31.16 38.53
N ALA A 618 -13.78 -30.67 38.00
CA ALA A 618 -15.04 -30.44 38.74
C ALA A 618 -15.56 -31.64 39.58
N ASP A 619 -15.19 -32.87 39.22
CA ASP A 619 -15.63 -34.11 39.87
C ASP A 619 -14.67 -34.65 40.95
N GLY A 620 -13.77 -33.80 41.45
CA GLY A 620 -12.84 -34.13 42.53
C GLY A 620 -11.38 -34.18 42.09
N ASP A 621 -10.51 -34.31 43.08
CA ASP A 621 -9.07 -34.27 42.88
C ASP A 621 -8.51 -35.67 42.58
N LYS A 622 -8.14 -35.89 41.32
CA LYS A 622 -7.69 -37.19 40.76
C LYS A 622 -6.17 -37.35 40.75
N PHE A 623 -5.44 -36.38 41.31
CA PHE A 623 -3.99 -36.37 41.31
C PHE A 623 -3.40 -37.58 42.07
N ASP A 624 -2.29 -38.13 41.57
CA ASP A 624 -1.64 -39.34 42.09
C ASP A 624 -2.52 -40.62 42.06
N THR A 625 -3.64 -40.61 41.33
CA THR A 625 -4.49 -41.79 41.09
C THR A 625 -4.44 -42.24 39.63
N ILE A 626 -4.94 -43.44 39.34
CA ILE A 626 -5.05 -43.91 37.94
C ILE A 626 -5.93 -43.00 37.09
N GLU A 627 -6.92 -42.35 37.70
CA GLU A 627 -7.84 -41.40 37.05
C GLU A 627 -7.15 -40.07 36.73
N GLN A 628 -5.88 -39.88 37.07
CA GLN A 628 -5.08 -38.79 36.51
C GLN A 628 -4.82 -38.97 35.01
N TYR A 629 -4.76 -40.24 34.56
CA TYR A 629 -4.65 -40.62 33.15
C TYR A 629 -6.03 -40.60 32.53
N SER A 630 -6.16 -40.16 31.28
CA SER A 630 -7.38 -40.39 30.52
C SER A 630 -7.12 -40.38 29.02
N PHE A 631 -7.33 -41.49 28.34
CA PHE A 631 -7.33 -41.52 26.88
C PHE A 631 -8.18 -42.68 26.38
N ASP A 632 -8.57 -42.64 25.12
CA ASP A 632 -9.34 -43.71 24.51
C ASP A 632 -8.51 -44.46 23.47
N VAL A 633 -8.70 -45.77 23.38
CA VAL A 633 -8.44 -46.51 22.13
C VAL A 633 -9.77 -46.66 21.42
N ILE A 634 -9.88 -46.05 20.25
CA ILE A 634 -11.06 -46.09 19.41
C ILE A 634 -10.96 -47.28 18.49
N GLU A 635 -11.88 -48.23 18.61
CA GLU A 635 -12.04 -49.34 17.67
C GLU A 635 -13.14 -48.97 16.66
N LEU A 636 -12.73 -48.77 15.41
CA LEU A 636 -13.63 -48.53 14.29
C LEU A 636 -13.93 -49.85 13.58
N ASP A 637 -15.10 -50.43 13.87
CA ASP A 637 -15.58 -51.63 13.21
C ASP A 637 -16.46 -51.25 12.02
N THR A 638 -15.91 -51.43 10.82
CA THR A 638 -16.58 -51.13 9.55
C THR A 638 -17.58 -52.21 9.13
N ASN A 639 -17.52 -53.41 9.71
CA ASN A 639 -18.45 -54.51 9.42
C ASN A 639 -19.75 -54.35 10.22
N SER A 640 -19.63 -54.12 11.54
CA SER A 640 -20.78 -53.89 12.40
C SER A 640 -21.26 -52.43 12.43
N LYS A 641 -20.52 -51.52 11.78
CA LYS A 641 -20.75 -50.07 11.74
C LYS A 641 -20.83 -49.46 13.15
N GLN A 642 -19.83 -49.76 13.96
CA GLN A 642 -19.72 -49.26 15.33
C GLN A 642 -18.41 -48.48 15.51
N VAL A 643 -18.49 -47.43 16.32
CA VAL A 643 -17.32 -46.76 16.90
C VAL A 643 -17.33 -47.05 18.39
N ILE A 644 -16.29 -47.70 18.88
CA ILE A 644 -16.17 -48.13 20.28
C ILE A 644 -14.98 -47.39 20.90
N PHE A 645 -15.19 -46.73 22.03
CA PHE A 645 -14.16 -46.02 22.79
C PHE A 645 -13.84 -46.85 24.02
N LYS A 646 -12.64 -47.42 24.06
CA LYS A 646 -12.10 -48.15 25.22
C LYS A 646 -11.27 -47.18 26.06
N ARG A 647 -11.70 -46.91 27.30
CA ARG A 647 -11.10 -45.87 28.15
C ARG A 647 -10.05 -46.45 29.09
N PHE A 648 -8.88 -45.82 29.13
CA PHE A 648 -7.93 -45.98 30.23
C PHE A 648 -8.00 -44.78 31.18
N GLY A 649 -8.13 -45.04 32.48
CA GLY A 649 -8.10 -44.00 33.53
C GLY A 649 -9.48 -43.37 33.81
N ASP A 650 -9.58 -42.04 33.88
CA ASP A 650 -10.83 -41.33 34.22
C ASP A 650 -11.95 -41.63 33.21
N GLY A 651 -13.20 -41.70 33.65
CA GLY A 651 -14.36 -41.98 32.80
C GLY A 651 -14.56 -43.46 32.48
N GLY A 652 -15.18 -43.77 31.34
CA GLY A 652 -15.49 -45.15 30.97
C GLY A 652 -15.74 -45.36 29.48
N ASP A 653 -15.86 -46.64 29.12
CA ASP A 653 -16.13 -47.09 27.76
C ASP A 653 -17.45 -46.55 27.24
N THR A 654 -17.51 -46.24 25.94
CA THR A 654 -18.74 -45.84 25.26
C THR A 654 -18.73 -46.30 23.81
N SER A 655 -19.89 -46.38 23.17
CA SER A 655 -19.99 -46.76 21.76
C SER A 655 -21.22 -46.17 21.10
N TYR A 656 -21.18 -46.06 19.77
CA TYR A 656 -22.33 -45.71 18.96
C TYR A 656 -22.23 -46.29 17.54
N GLY A 657 -23.38 -46.47 16.90
CA GLY A 657 -23.47 -46.85 15.50
C GLY A 657 -23.55 -45.66 14.54
N TYR A 658 -23.21 -45.89 13.28
CA TYR A 658 -23.23 -44.87 12.21
C TYR A 658 -23.81 -45.34 10.88
#